data_AF-A0AA89BPV4-F1
#
_entry.id   AF-A0AA89BPV4-F1
#
_cell.length_a   1.000
_cell.length_b   1.000
_cell.length_c   1.000
_cell.angle_alpha   90.00
_cell.angle_beta   90.00
_cell.angle_gamma   90.00
#
_symmetry.space_group_name_H-M   'P 1'
#
loop_
_entity.id
_entity.type
_entity.pdbx_description
1 polymer ?
#
loop_
_entity_poly.entity_id
_entity_poly.type
_entity_poly.pdbx_seq_one_letter_code
_entity_poly.pdbx_strand_id
1 'polypeptide(L)'
;MGTNCAPLVADLFLFTYEKEFIQNLQKQRKHDDVKCFNGTSRYLDDILTIDNPVFEKYKNVIYPQELTLNKANVTNTETPFLDLNIKIINGEIHTRVYDKRDDFGFSIVNFPWLDGDVPRLPSYGIYISQLIRYKGDCIAEGQERKENCVTKKCVRQGESAKMTIISKGCEKDGKCVDVGKSWAENCVTKMCVKDRDTVKISITKRGCAYKNSCVDEDHAWTENCVTKKCITENDVSKIIISNTECSYKGKCYTDKQTWEDGCNDMKCNVMGYSAKAEVVQRECSFNNQCYGANQTWKDGCNDMKCSVTGSSAKAVVEQRGCDHNGQCVDEHTSVTENCVTKACSIEGDVPKMTVTKRECSVNDVCYGHDQTWEDGCNDMKCNVEGSSAVPVVVTRGCDHNGQCVDEHTSVTENCVTKACSIEGDVPKMTVTKRECSVNDVCYGHDQTWEDGCNDMKCNVEGSSAVPVVVTRGCDHNGQCVDEHTSVTENCVTKACSIEGDVPKMTVTKRECSVNDVCYGHDQTWEDGCNDMKCNVEGSSAVPVVVTRGCDHNGQCVDEKTSVTENCITKTCSIEGDMPKMTITKRGCDHNGQCVDEKTSVTENCITKTCSIEGDMSKMTITKRECKYNGECIAKDQNVTENCDTKQCSIENDIAKMKIIQRECRVNGVCYGKNKSWNDGCNGMRCKIDESSAKPEVVKRGCDHNGKCIDENKGVTEDCLTKTCSFDGDMPYMRVSKTGCDHNGECVDENNSVTENCVTKTCAFVGDIPDMTVTKRACEYNGQCVDKDQNVTENCQTKKCFVEGGKAEMKVILTDCDHDGKCVDKDESVTENCQTKKCCLEGGIPKMKLTKTECSYNDKCYGDQKTWTDGCKKMACSIKDNAAIIKEADAGCDTGGKCRAFDEKWTQNCVTKKCVKDGDMAKEVVDSAECQHNGTCKRHGQRWKDGCSAYRCEVNNNVAKIMPMFEGCEGAYGICHDIGDSRFRYTIDGIQYPDCECVEESQKAKIKCKGYP
;
A
#
# COMPACT_ATOMS: atom_id res chain seq x y z
N MET A 1 -44.28 -27.08 34.14
CA MET A 1 -44.24 -27.81 32.86
C MET A 1 -42.88 -28.46 32.73
N GLY A 2 -42.82 -29.75 32.41
CA GLY A 2 -41.53 -30.48 32.27
C GLY A 2 -41.45 -31.83 33.00
N THR A 3 -42.50 -32.27 33.70
CA THR A 3 -42.58 -33.63 34.24
C THR A 3 -43.30 -34.55 33.25
N ASN A 4 -42.83 -35.78 33.06
CA ASN A 4 -43.41 -36.76 32.12
C ASN A 4 -44.90 -37.07 32.38
N CYS A 5 -45.40 -36.84 33.60
CA CYS A 5 -46.79 -37.08 33.97
C CYS A 5 -47.73 -35.89 33.71
N ALA A 6 -47.20 -34.70 33.40
CA ALA A 6 -48.02 -33.49 33.28
C ALA A 6 -49.20 -33.61 32.29
N PRO A 7 -49.05 -34.21 31.08
CA PRO A 7 -50.17 -34.39 30.15
C PRO A 7 -51.30 -35.24 30.73
N LEU A 8 -50.96 -36.36 31.39
CA LEU A 8 -51.93 -37.25 32.02
C LEU A 8 -52.67 -36.58 33.19
N VAL A 9 -51.95 -35.77 33.97
CA VAL A 9 -52.55 -35.01 35.09
C VAL A 9 -53.49 -33.93 34.58
N ALA A 10 -53.13 -33.23 33.50
CA ALA A 10 -54.00 -32.25 32.86
C ALA A 10 -55.28 -32.89 32.31
N ASP A 11 -55.15 -34.03 31.63
CA ASP A 11 -56.30 -34.80 31.13
C ASP A 11 -57.26 -35.22 32.24
N LEU A 12 -56.73 -35.72 33.35
CA LEU A 12 -57.53 -36.10 34.51
C LEU A 12 -58.22 -34.89 35.14
N PHE A 13 -57.53 -33.77 35.29
CA PHE A 13 -58.09 -32.55 35.87
C PHE A 13 -59.25 -32.01 35.02
N LEU A 14 -59.06 -31.88 33.71
CA LEU A 14 -60.10 -31.43 32.78
C LEU A 14 -61.30 -32.39 32.71
N PHE A 15 -61.04 -33.71 32.76
CA PHE A 15 -62.10 -34.71 32.82
C PHE A 15 -63.00 -34.56 34.05
N THR A 16 -62.47 -34.11 35.20
CA THR A 16 -63.32 -33.93 36.39
C THR A 16 -64.39 -32.87 36.19
N TYR A 17 -64.05 -31.73 35.57
CA TYR A 17 -64.99 -30.67 35.24
C TYR A 17 -66.07 -31.14 34.26
N GLU A 18 -65.65 -31.78 33.18
CA GLU A 18 -66.55 -32.29 32.13
C GLU A 18 -67.51 -33.34 32.69
N LYS A 19 -67.01 -34.27 33.50
CA LYS A 19 -67.82 -35.30 34.16
C LYS A 19 -68.83 -34.70 35.12
N GLU A 20 -68.42 -33.78 35.99
CA GLU A 20 -69.32 -33.13 36.93
C GLU A 20 -70.44 -32.37 36.21
N PHE A 21 -70.09 -31.64 35.16
CA PHE A 21 -71.05 -30.93 34.32
C PHE A 21 -72.08 -31.88 33.69
N ILE A 22 -71.64 -32.96 33.04
CA ILE A 22 -72.55 -33.95 32.42
C ILE A 22 -73.44 -34.61 33.47
N GLN A 23 -72.90 -34.96 34.64
CA GLN A 23 -73.69 -35.51 35.75
C GLN A 23 -74.74 -34.52 36.25
N ASN A 24 -74.43 -33.23 36.31
CA ASN A 24 -75.37 -32.20 36.72
C ASN A 24 -76.49 -31.99 35.68
N LEU A 25 -76.18 -32.04 34.38
CA LEU A 25 -77.21 -32.03 33.33
C LEU A 25 -78.14 -33.25 33.41
N GLN A 26 -77.58 -34.43 33.70
CA GLN A 26 -78.36 -35.66 33.91
C GLN A 26 -79.29 -35.53 35.13
N LYS A 27 -78.81 -34.99 36.26
CA LYS A 27 -79.63 -34.73 37.46
C LYS A 27 -80.76 -33.74 37.18
N GLN A 28 -80.49 -32.72 36.37
CA GLN A 28 -81.48 -31.72 35.91
C GLN A 28 -82.43 -32.26 34.82
N ARG A 29 -82.30 -33.53 34.41
CA ARG A 29 -83.08 -34.18 33.34
C ARG A 29 -82.99 -33.48 31.98
N LYS A 30 -81.86 -32.81 31.69
CA LYS A 30 -81.58 -32.16 30.40
C LYS A 30 -80.96 -33.16 29.40
N HIS A 31 -81.71 -34.20 29.06
CA HIS A 31 -81.19 -35.33 28.28
C HIS A 31 -80.79 -34.96 26.84
N ASP A 32 -81.45 -34.00 26.22
CA ASP A 32 -81.12 -33.55 24.86
C ASP A 32 -79.79 -32.78 24.83
N ASP A 33 -79.52 -31.95 25.84
CA ASP A 33 -78.23 -31.29 26.00
C ASP A 33 -77.12 -32.33 26.19
N VAL A 34 -77.33 -33.37 27.02
CA VAL A 34 -76.34 -34.43 27.23
C VAL A 34 -75.98 -35.16 25.91
N LYS A 35 -76.96 -35.43 25.05
CA LYS A 35 -76.72 -36.09 23.76
C LYS A 35 -75.81 -35.27 22.84
N CYS A 36 -75.92 -33.94 22.87
CA CYS A 36 -75.11 -33.06 22.04
C CYS A 36 -73.60 -33.18 22.36
N PHE A 37 -73.24 -33.59 23.59
CA PHE A 37 -71.84 -33.78 23.98
C PHE A 37 -71.25 -35.13 23.58
N ASN A 38 -72.03 -36.06 23.03
CA ASN A 38 -71.50 -37.37 22.58
C ASN A 38 -70.46 -37.25 21.45
N GLY A 39 -70.61 -36.23 20.59
CA GLY A 39 -69.66 -35.92 19.52
C GLY A 39 -68.51 -35.01 19.95
N THR A 40 -68.36 -34.77 21.25
CA THR A 40 -67.29 -33.92 21.81
C THR A 40 -66.12 -34.79 22.25
N SER A 41 -64.95 -34.55 21.68
CA SER A 41 -63.71 -35.27 21.98
C SER A 41 -62.64 -34.28 22.43
N ARG A 42 -61.87 -34.64 23.46
CA ARG A 42 -60.76 -33.84 23.95
C ARG A 42 -59.47 -34.64 23.94
N TYR A 43 -58.38 -33.98 23.59
CA TYR A 43 -57.03 -34.49 23.74
C TYR A 43 -56.14 -33.39 24.32
N LEU A 44 -55.71 -33.55 25.57
CA LEU A 44 -54.97 -32.53 26.30
C LEU A 44 -55.74 -31.19 26.26
N ASP A 45 -55.11 -30.16 25.71
CA ASP A 45 -55.62 -28.80 25.64
C ASP A 45 -56.53 -28.56 24.41
N ASP A 46 -56.62 -29.52 23.47
CA ASP A 46 -57.42 -29.42 22.25
C ASP A 46 -58.79 -30.10 22.42
N ILE A 47 -59.86 -29.40 22.01
CA ILE A 47 -61.24 -29.90 22.04
C ILE A 47 -61.89 -29.83 20.65
N LEU A 48 -62.45 -30.95 20.21
CA LEU A 48 -63.22 -31.08 18.98
C LEU A 48 -64.69 -31.31 19.31
N THR A 49 -65.54 -30.44 18.80
CA THR A 49 -67.00 -30.49 18.98
C THR A 49 -67.68 -30.56 17.62
N ILE A 50 -68.13 -31.75 17.24
CA ILE A 50 -68.89 -31.98 16.00
C ILE A 50 -70.37 -32.11 16.38
N ASP A 51 -71.23 -31.39 15.65
CA ASP A 51 -72.69 -31.42 15.79
C ASP A 51 -73.20 -31.09 17.22
N ASN A 52 -72.55 -30.12 17.88
CA ASN A 52 -72.90 -29.68 19.23
C ASN A 52 -73.30 -28.19 19.26
N PRO A 53 -74.58 -27.84 19.01
CA PRO A 53 -75.03 -26.45 18.96
C PRO A 53 -75.07 -25.76 20.34
N VAL A 54 -75.00 -26.53 21.44
CA VAL A 54 -75.11 -26.00 22.80
C VAL A 54 -73.76 -25.83 23.51
N PHE A 55 -72.65 -26.25 22.91
CA PHE A 55 -71.32 -26.18 23.52
C PHE A 55 -70.96 -24.76 23.97
N GLU A 56 -71.13 -23.78 23.07
CA GLU A 56 -70.76 -22.38 23.31
C GLU A 56 -71.50 -21.77 24.51
N LYS A 57 -72.75 -22.18 24.73
CA LYS A 57 -73.59 -21.74 25.85
C LYS A 57 -73.02 -22.23 27.20
N TYR A 58 -72.45 -23.43 27.22
CA TYR A 58 -72.05 -24.10 28.46
C TYR A 58 -70.54 -24.06 28.74
N LYS A 59 -69.70 -23.61 27.81
CA LYS A 59 -68.24 -23.63 27.97
C LYS A 59 -67.74 -22.96 29.26
N ASN A 60 -68.32 -21.82 29.64
CA ASN A 60 -67.95 -21.07 30.86
C ASN A 60 -68.54 -21.67 32.16
N VAL A 61 -69.41 -22.67 32.01
CA VAL A 61 -69.98 -23.45 33.12
C VAL A 61 -69.19 -24.74 33.32
N ILE A 62 -68.66 -25.30 32.22
CA ILE A 62 -67.83 -26.51 32.24
C ILE A 62 -66.46 -26.16 32.82
N TYR A 63 -65.79 -25.15 32.27
CA TYR A 63 -64.40 -24.83 32.61
C TYR A 63 -64.31 -23.59 33.51
N PRO A 64 -63.37 -23.56 34.47
CA PRO A 64 -63.19 -22.42 35.36
C PRO A 64 -62.68 -21.19 34.59
N GLN A 65 -62.82 -19.99 35.16
CA GLN A 65 -62.47 -18.73 34.48
C GLN A 65 -60.98 -18.64 34.14
N GLU A 66 -60.14 -19.30 34.92
CA GLU A 66 -58.70 -19.44 34.69
C GLU A 66 -58.37 -20.25 33.42
N LEU A 67 -59.33 -21.04 32.91
CA LEU A 67 -59.19 -21.86 31.71
C LEU A 67 -60.08 -21.33 30.57
N THR A 68 -59.57 -20.31 29.87
CA THR A 68 -60.28 -19.68 28.75
C THR A 68 -60.09 -20.49 27.46
N LEU A 69 -61.18 -20.99 26.89
CA LEU A 69 -61.17 -21.69 25.61
C LEU A 69 -61.09 -20.71 24.44
N ASN A 70 -60.05 -20.86 23.61
CA ASN A 70 -59.87 -20.12 22.38
C ASN A 70 -60.29 -20.95 21.18
N LYS A 71 -60.95 -20.32 20.20
CA LYS A 71 -61.38 -20.98 18.97
C LYS A 71 -60.20 -21.06 18.00
N ALA A 72 -59.69 -22.26 17.77
CA ALA A 72 -58.52 -22.49 16.91
C ALA A 72 -58.87 -22.47 15.40
N ASN A 73 -60.12 -22.77 15.04
CA ASN A 73 -60.57 -22.84 13.65
C ASN A 73 -61.14 -21.52 13.12
N VAL A 74 -60.81 -21.21 11.86
CA VAL A 74 -61.32 -20.02 11.15
C VAL A 74 -62.80 -20.16 10.79
N THR A 75 -63.27 -21.37 10.48
CA THR A 75 -64.67 -21.64 10.10
C THR A 75 -65.22 -22.85 10.84
N ASN A 76 -66.55 -22.92 11.05
CA ASN A 76 -67.20 -24.08 11.67
C ASN A 76 -67.19 -25.35 10.79
N THR A 77 -66.78 -25.22 9.53
CA THR A 77 -66.80 -26.31 8.55
C THR A 77 -65.41 -26.84 8.24
N GLU A 78 -64.35 -26.29 8.82
CA GLU A 78 -62.98 -26.77 8.61
C GLU A 78 -62.15 -26.54 9.87
N THR A 79 -61.52 -27.59 10.40
CA THR A 79 -60.62 -27.51 11.55
C THR A 79 -59.49 -28.53 11.48
N PRO A 80 -58.28 -28.17 11.89
CA PRO A 80 -57.28 -29.16 12.27
C PRO A 80 -57.63 -29.79 13.62
N PHE A 81 -57.41 -31.10 13.78
CA PHE A 81 -57.46 -31.84 15.04
C PHE A 81 -56.67 -33.15 14.91
N LEU A 82 -55.74 -33.43 15.84
CA LEU A 82 -54.92 -34.67 15.87
C LEU A 82 -54.30 -35.06 14.50
N ASP A 83 -53.44 -34.20 13.97
CA ASP A 83 -52.75 -34.37 12.67
C ASP A 83 -53.66 -34.52 11.43
N LEU A 84 -54.96 -34.26 11.58
CA LEU A 84 -55.93 -34.24 10.49
C LEU A 84 -56.48 -32.84 10.28
N ASN A 85 -56.69 -32.46 9.03
CA ASN A 85 -57.59 -31.36 8.67
C ASN A 85 -58.93 -31.98 8.29
N ILE A 86 -59.94 -31.67 9.09
CA ILE A 86 -61.31 -32.15 8.99
C ILE A 86 -62.14 -31.03 8.35
N LYS A 87 -62.80 -31.34 7.24
CA LYS A 87 -63.63 -30.41 6.48
C LYS A 87 -65.01 -31.00 6.20
N ILE A 88 -66.05 -30.23 6.45
CA ILE A 88 -67.43 -30.62 6.16
C ILE A 88 -67.79 -30.06 4.78
N ILE A 89 -68.02 -30.94 3.81
CA ILE A 89 -68.41 -30.58 2.44
C ILE A 89 -69.71 -31.31 2.14
N ASN A 90 -70.77 -30.57 1.80
CA ASN A 90 -72.11 -31.12 1.51
C ASN A 90 -72.69 -32.03 2.60
N GLY A 91 -72.32 -31.80 3.87
CA GLY A 91 -72.76 -32.64 5.00
C GLY A 91 -71.92 -33.90 5.23
N GLU A 92 -70.88 -34.14 4.41
CA GLU A 92 -69.93 -35.23 4.59
C GLU A 92 -68.61 -34.74 5.20
N ILE A 93 -68.01 -35.57 6.04
CA ILE A 93 -66.71 -35.29 6.66
C ILE A 93 -65.60 -35.77 5.72
N HIS A 94 -64.81 -34.82 5.23
CA HIS A 94 -63.57 -35.07 4.50
C HIS A 94 -62.38 -34.85 5.44
N THR A 95 -61.45 -35.79 5.46
CA THR A 95 -60.21 -35.65 6.20
C THR A 95 -59.01 -35.62 5.25
N ARG A 96 -57.95 -34.93 5.65
CA ARG A 96 -56.62 -35.05 5.05
C ARG A 96 -55.57 -34.96 6.13
N VAL A 97 -54.39 -35.52 5.89
CA VAL A 97 -53.24 -35.31 6.77
C VAL A 97 -52.92 -33.82 6.82
N TYR A 98 -52.79 -33.28 8.02
CA TYR A 98 -52.45 -31.90 8.30
C TYR A 98 -51.15 -31.84 9.08
N ASP A 99 -50.21 -31.06 8.59
CA ASP A 99 -48.96 -30.76 9.28
C ASP A 99 -48.97 -29.30 9.68
N LYS A 100 -49.03 -29.02 10.99
CA LYS A 100 -48.97 -27.65 11.48
C LYS A 100 -47.67 -26.94 11.07
N ARG A 101 -46.62 -27.70 10.72
CA ARG A 101 -45.36 -27.13 10.21
C ARG A 101 -45.54 -26.45 8.85
N ASP A 102 -46.51 -26.88 8.05
CA ASP A 102 -46.79 -26.29 6.74
C ASP A 102 -47.37 -24.86 6.85
N ASP A 103 -47.89 -24.48 8.02
CA ASP A 103 -48.44 -23.15 8.27
C ASP A 103 -47.35 -22.08 8.49
N PHE A 104 -46.08 -22.49 8.66
CA PHE A 104 -44.95 -21.57 8.79
C PHE A 104 -44.38 -21.21 7.41
N GLY A 105 -44.16 -19.93 7.15
CA GLY A 105 -43.61 -19.43 5.88
C GLY A 105 -42.11 -19.69 5.64
N PHE A 106 -41.51 -20.66 6.34
CA PHE A 106 -40.09 -21.01 6.23
C PHE A 106 -39.89 -22.53 6.20
N SER A 107 -38.78 -22.98 5.60
CA SER A 107 -38.46 -24.40 5.49
C SER A 107 -38.15 -25.00 6.87
N ILE A 108 -38.88 -26.05 7.25
CA ILE A 108 -38.68 -26.78 8.51
C ILE A 108 -38.05 -28.15 8.23
N VAL A 109 -37.01 -28.49 9.00
CA VAL A 109 -36.38 -29.80 8.92
C VAL A 109 -37.31 -30.85 9.53
N ASN A 110 -37.76 -31.80 8.69
CA ASN A 110 -38.78 -32.78 9.07
C ASN A 110 -38.24 -34.01 9.79
N PHE A 111 -36.94 -34.32 9.63
CA PHE A 111 -36.28 -35.48 10.21
C PHE A 111 -34.96 -35.06 10.87
N PRO A 112 -34.63 -35.59 12.05
CA PRO A 112 -33.35 -35.32 12.67
C PRO A 112 -32.21 -35.91 11.84
N TRP A 113 -31.11 -35.17 11.79
CA TRP A 113 -29.83 -35.62 11.23
C TRP A 113 -29.27 -36.74 12.12
N LEU A 114 -29.01 -37.91 11.55
CA LEU A 114 -28.55 -39.09 12.32
C LEU A 114 -27.10 -38.95 12.82
N ASP A 115 -26.36 -38.00 12.25
CA ASP A 115 -25.02 -37.54 12.61
C ASP A 115 -25.04 -36.37 13.61
N GLY A 116 -26.22 -35.88 14.01
CA GLY A 116 -26.36 -34.85 15.06
C GLY A 116 -26.33 -35.41 16.48
N ASP A 117 -26.29 -34.51 17.47
CA ASP A 117 -26.19 -34.85 18.91
C ASP A 117 -27.50 -35.44 19.52
N VAL A 118 -28.51 -35.74 18.70
CA VAL A 118 -29.77 -36.33 19.15
C VAL A 118 -29.62 -37.86 19.29
N PRO A 119 -29.99 -38.46 20.44
CA PRO A 119 -29.95 -39.91 20.59
C PRO A 119 -30.72 -40.64 19.48
N ARG A 120 -30.14 -41.71 18.94
CA ARG A 120 -30.69 -42.43 17.76
C ARG A 120 -32.10 -42.98 17.96
N LEU A 121 -32.43 -43.42 19.17
CA LEU A 121 -33.70 -44.10 19.46
C LEU A 121 -34.91 -43.15 19.33
N PRO A 122 -34.89 -41.93 19.90
CA PRO A 122 -35.83 -40.86 19.57
C PRO A 122 -35.89 -40.52 18.06
N SER A 123 -34.75 -40.47 17.37
CA SER A 123 -34.69 -40.15 15.94
C SER A 123 -35.43 -41.17 15.08
N TYR A 124 -35.28 -42.46 15.37
CA TYR A 124 -36.07 -43.51 14.73
C TYR A 124 -37.55 -43.47 15.12
N GLY A 125 -37.86 -43.08 16.37
CA GLY A 125 -39.24 -42.87 16.81
C GLY A 125 -39.97 -41.83 15.96
N ILE A 126 -39.31 -40.72 15.62
CA ILE A 126 -39.85 -39.70 14.71
C ILE A 126 -40.12 -40.30 13.34
N TYR A 127 -39.17 -41.02 12.75
CA TYR A 127 -39.35 -41.66 11.44
C TYR A 127 -40.51 -42.66 11.43
N ILE A 128 -40.59 -43.55 12.42
CA ILE A 128 -41.66 -44.55 12.54
C ILE A 128 -43.02 -43.87 12.73
N SER A 129 -43.09 -42.81 13.53
CA SER A 129 -44.33 -42.04 13.72
C SER A 129 -44.85 -41.44 12.41
N GLN A 130 -43.95 -40.91 11.57
CA GLN A 130 -44.30 -40.38 10.25
C GLN A 130 -44.73 -41.49 9.29
N LEU A 131 -44.07 -42.66 9.32
CA LEU A 131 -44.51 -43.81 8.53
C LEU A 131 -45.91 -44.29 8.93
N ILE A 132 -46.24 -44.32 10.22
CA ILE A 132 -47.58 -44.67 10.70
C ILE A 132 -48.60 -43.61 10.25
N ARG A 133 -48.24 -42.32 10.35
CA ARG A 133 -49.05 -41.19 9.86
C ARG A 133 -49.33 -41.28 8.36
N TYR A 134 -48.35 -41.68 7.55
CA TYR A 134 -48.50 -41.82 6.09
C TYR A 134 -49.10 -43.17 5.65
N LYS A 135 -49.12 -44.18 6.53
CA LYS A 135 -49.77 -45.48 6.29
C LYS A 135 -51.29 -45.38 6.36
N GLY A 136 -51.82 -44.37 7.05
CA GLY A 136 -53.22 -43.98 6.99
C GLY A 136 -53.56 -43.29 5.66
N ASP A 137 -54.44 -43.93 4.90
CA ASP A 137 -55.37 -43.33 3.94
C ASP A 137 -54.92 -43.01 2.49
N CYS A 138 -55.48 -43.83 1.60
CA CYS A 138 -55.80 -43.54 0.20
C CYS A 138 -57.32 -43.25 0.19
N ILE A 139 -57.73 -41.97 0.13
CA ILE A 139 -59.13 -41.57 0.40
C ILE A 139 -59.99 -41.52 -0.87
N ALA A 140 -59.38 -41.21 -2.03
CA ALA A 140 -60.13 -41.05 -3.28
C ALA A 140 -59.43 -41.72 -4.47
N GLU A 141 -60.21 -42.44 -5.28
CA GLU A 141 -59.77 -43.01 -6.55
C GLU A 141 -59.30 -41.90 -7.50
N GLY A 142 -58.11 -42.07 -8.06
CA GLY A 142 -57.49 -41.07 -8.93
C GLY A 142 -56.50 -40.12 -8.25
N GLN A 143 -56.33 -40.18 -6.93
CA GLN A 143 -55.33 -39.38 -6.22
C GLN A 143 -53.90 -39.77 -6.66
N GLU A 144 -53.13 -38.80 -7.15
CA GLU A 144 -51.73 -38.99 -7.56
C GLU A 144 -50.78 -38.45 -6.49
N ARG A 145 -49.74 -39.23 -6.17
CA ARG A 145 -48.62 -38.84 -5.29
C ARG A 145 -47.32 -38.98 -6.05
N LYS A 146 -46.47 -37.96 -6.00
CA LYS A 146 -45.12 -37.98 -6.58
C LYS A 146 -44.09 -38.13 -5.46
N GLU A 147 -43.32 -39.20 -5.51
CA GLU A 147 -42.25 -39.50 -4.55
C GLU A 147 -41.00 -39.93 -5.33
N ASN A 148 -39.85 -39.30 -5.11
CA ASN A 148 -38.56 -39.64 -5.73
C ASN A 148 -38.65 -39.86 -7.26
N CYS A 149 -39.30 -38.92 -7.96
CA CYS A 149 -39.56 -38.99 -9.40
C CYS A 149 -40.37 -40.19 -9.89
N VAL A 150 -41.11 -40.82 -8.97
CA VAL A 150 -42.11 -41.84 -9.25
C VAL A 150 -43.49 -41.26 -8.97
N THR A 151 -44.34 -41.18 -9.99
CA THR A 151 -45.75 -40.85 -9.80
C THR A 151 -46.51 -42.13 -9.52
N LYS A 152 -47.17 -42.19 -8.38
CA LYS A 152 -48.06 -43.27 -7.96
C LYS A 152 -49.49 -42.75 -7.97
N LYS A 153 -50.44 -43.55 -8.43
CA LYS A 153 -51.88 -43.23 -8.46
C LYS A 153 -52.63 -44.21 -7.58
N CYS A 154 -53.58 -43.71 -6.82
CA CYS A 154 -54.50 -44.52 -6.03
C CYS A 154 -55.52 -45.18 -6.99
N VAL A 155 -55.48 -46.50 -7.09
CA VAL A 155 -56.37 -47.31 -7.93
C VAL A 155 -57.19 -48.22 -7.03
N ARG A 156 -58.50 -48.32 -7.31
CA ARG A 156 -59.41 -49.17 -6.55
C ARG A 156 -59.29 -50.62 -7.05
N GLN A 157 -58.94 -51.56 -6.17
CA GLN A 157 -58.92 -52.99 -6.45
C GLN A 157 -59.82 -53.72 -5.46
N GLY A 158 -61.10 -53.87 -5.81
CA GLY A 158 -62.12 -54.40 -4.91
C GLY A 158 -62.49 -53.42 -3.78
N GLU A 159 -62.64 -53.91 -2.56
CA GLU A 159 -63.01 -53.12 -1.37
C GLU A 159 -61.86 -52.29 -0.77
N SER A 160 -60.64 -52.42 -1.31
CA SER A 160 -59.45 -51.71 -0.82
C SER A 160 -58.81 -50.86 -1.91
N ALA A 161 -58.33 -49.68 -1.53
CA ALA A 161 -57.61 -48.77 -2.41
C ALA A 161 -56.09 -49.00 -2.29
N LYS A 162 -55.39 -49.13 -3.42
CA LYS A 162 -53.94 -49.39 -3.46
C LYS A 162 -53.21 -48.42 -4.38
N MET A 163 -52.05 -47.94 -3.94
CA MET A 163 -51.17 -47.10 -4.76
C MET A 163 -50.45 -47.92 -5.83
N THR A 164 -50.56 -47.51 -7.10
CA THR A 164 -49.92 -48.13 -8.27
C THR A 164 -49.01 -47.12 -8.96
N ILE A 165 -47.82 -47.52 -9.39
CA ILE A 165 -46.88 -46.62 -10.10
C ILE A 165 -47.40 -46.37 -11.53
N ILE A 166 -47.55 -45.11 -11.92
CA ILE A 166 -48.01 -44.70 -13.26
C ILE A 166 -46.93 -44.03 -14.11
N SER A 167 -45.92 -43.40 -13.51
CA SER A 167 -44.76 -42.88 -14.24
C SER A 167 -43.50 -42.88 -13.39
N LYS A 168 -42.34 -42.94 -14.06
CA LYS A 168 -41.01 -42.88 -13.46
C LYS A 168 -40.17 -41.87 -14.27
N GLY A 169 -39.35 -41.07 -13.60
CA GLY A 169 -38.39 -40.15 -14.19
C GLY A 169 -37.04 -40.22 -13.45
N CYS A 170 -36.05 -39.51 -13.98
CA CYS A 170 -34.74 -39.36 -13.34
C CYS A 170 -34.74 -38.16 -12.42
N GLU A 171 -34.07 -38.26 -11.28
CA GLU A 171 -33.82 -37.12 -10.41
C GLU A 171 -32.59 -36.33 -10.89
N LYS A 172 -32.76 -35.02 -11.07
CA LYS A 172 -31.71 -34.06 -11.43
C LYS A 172 -31.87 -32.81 -10.55
N ASP A 173 -30.90 -32.54 -9.68
CA ASP A 173 -30.86 -31.34 -8.82
C ASP A 173 -32.17 -31.12 -8.03
N GLY A 174 -32.73 -32.20 -7.48
CA GLY A 174 -34.02 -32.18 -6.77
C GLY A 174 -35.27 -32.00 -7.65
N LYS A 175 -35.12 -32.04 -8.98
CA LYS A 175 -36.22 -31.97 -9.97
C LYS A 175 -36.32 -33.25 -10.80
N CYS A 176 -37.53 -33.60 -11.19
CA CYS A 176 -37.78 -34.81 -11.96
C CYS A 176 -37.76 -34.56 -13.46
N VAL A 177 -36.98 -35.37 -14.18
CA VAL A 177 -36.83 -35.35 -15.64
C VAL A 177 -37.51 -36.58 -16.22
N ASP A 178 -38.43 -36.37 -17.15
CA ASP A 178 -39.15 -37.46 -17.81
C ASP A 178 -38.22 -38.32 -18.67
N VAL A 179 -38.54 -39.61 -18.79
CA VAL A 179 -37.85 -40.55 -19.67
C VAL A 179 -37.87 -40.04 -21.11
N GLY A 180 -36.72 -40.09 -21.78
CA GLY A 180 -36.51 -39.62 -23.15
C GLY A 180 -36.06 -38.15 -23.25
N LYS A 181 -36.04 -37.40 -22.13
CA LYS A 181 -35.50 -36.03 -22.11
C LYS A 181 -33.99 -36.04 -21.88
N SER A 182 -33.30 -35.25 -22.70
CA SER A 182 -31.87 -34.98 -22.57
C SER A 182 -31.60 -33.58 -22.06
N TRP A 183 -30.45 -33.40 -21.41
CA TRP A 183 -29.95 -32.11 -20.97
C TRP A 183 -28.42 -32.10 -21.04
N ALA A 184 -27.86 -30.92 -21.28
CA ALA A 184 -26.43 -30.70 -21.22
C ALA A 184 -26.03 -30.22 -19.82
N GLU A 185 -24.90 -30.71 -19.32
CA GLU A 185 -24.30 -30.32 -18.04
C GLU A 185 -22.79 -30.53 -18.16
N ASN A 186 -22.00 -29.49 -17.89
CA ASN A 186 -20.52 -29.55 -17.94
C ASN A 186 -19.97 -30.18 -19.24
N CYS A 187 -20.52 -29.78 -20.39
CA CYS A 187 -20.17 -30.30 -21.72
C CYS A 187 -20.44 -31.79 -21.96
N VAL A 188 -21.24 -32.41 -21.09
CA VAL A 188 -21.77 -33.76 -21.24
C VAL A 188 -23.27 -33.69 -21.45
N THR A 189 -23.78 -34.33 -22.51
CA THR A 189 -25.22 -34.47 -22.72
C THR A 189 -25.69 -35.77 -22.07
N LYS A 190 -26.51 -35.63 -21.02
CA LYS A 190 -27.14 -36.72 -20.29
C LYS A 190 -28.58 -36.89 -20.76
N MET A 191 -29.12 -38.10 -20.70
CA MET A 191 -30.48 -38.44 -21.08
C MET A 191 -31.09 -39.39 -20.06
N CYS A 192 -32.33 -39.12 -19.68
CA CYS A 192 -33.07 -40.03 -18.83
C CYS A 192 -33.58 -41.21 -19.66
N VAL A 193 -33.08 -42.41 -19.40
CA VAL A 193 -33.42 -43.61 -20.18
C VAL A 193 -34.09 -44.65 -19.29
N LYS A 194 -35.09 -45.34 -19.87
CA LYS A 194 -35.70 -46.49 -19.25
C LYS A 194 -34.79 -47.71 -19.44
N ASP A 195 -34.40 -48.34 -18.35
CA ASP A 195 -33.62 -49.58 -18.36
C ASP A 195 -34.45 -50.68 -17.70
N ARG A 196 -35.13 -51.49 -18.53
CA ARG A 196 -36.12 -52.48 -18.08
C ARG A 196 -37.18 -51.86 -17.15
N ASP A 197 -37.15 -52.19 -15.85
CA ASP A 197 -38.08 -51.70 -14.81
C ASP A 197 -37.55 -50.51 -14.01
N THR A 198 -36.31 -50.07 -14.24
CA THR A 198 -35.71 -48.91 -13.59
C THR A 198 -35.52 -47.78 -14.58
N VAL A 199 -35.26 -46.59 -14.06
CA VAL A 199 -34.94 -45.41 -14.85
C VAL A 199 -33.56 -44.94 -14.43
N LYS A 200 -32.66 -44.71 -15.40
CA LYS A 200 -31.29 -44.28 -15.15
C LYS A 200 -30.90 -43.13 -16.05
N ILE A 201 -29.94 -42.34 -15.60
CA ILE A 201 -29.32 -41.30 -16.41
C ILE A 201 -28.22 -41.95 -17.25
N SER A 202 -28.25 -41.75 -18.57
CA SER A 202 -27.26 -42.24 -19.51
C SER A 202 -26.59 -41.07 -20.23
N ILE A 203 -25.28 -41.16 -20.48
CA ILE A 203 -24.54 -40.16 -21.23
C ILE A 203 -24.67 -40.46 -22.73
N THR A 204 -25.04 -39.45 -23.52
CA THR A 204 -25.28 -39.56 -24.97
C THR A 204 -24.25 -38.81 -25.81
N LYS A 205 -23.64 -37.74 -25.27
CA LYS A 205 -22.55 -37.01 -25.90
C LYS A 205 -21.58 -36.51 -24.84
N ARG A 206 -20.29 -36.58 -25.14
CA ARG A 206 -19.21 -36.05 -24.29
C ARG A 206 -18.48 -34.93 -25.01
N GLY A 207 -17.91 -34.03 -24.22
CA GLY A 207 -17.17 -32.89 -24.69
C GLY A 207 -16.38 -32.27 -23.55
N CYS A 208 -15.34 -31.52 -23.89
CA CYS A 208 -14.48 -30.83 -22.96
C CYS A 208 -14.90 -29.37 -22.84
N ALA A 209 -14.92 -28.84 -21.61
CA ALA A 209 -15.14 -27.41 -21.40
C ALA A 209 -13.86 -26.62 -21.75
N TYR A 210 -13.97 -25.66 -22.66
CA TYR A 210 -12.87 -24.77 -23.06
C TYR A 210 -13.38 -23.35 -23.29
N LYS A 211 -12.83 -22.35 -22.58
CA LYS A 211 -13.16 -20.91 -22.72
C LYS A 211 -14.67 -20.63 -22.85
N ASN A 212 -15.44 -21.12 -21.88
CA ASN A 212 -16.91 -20.99 -21.83
C ASN A 212 -17.68 -21.65 -22.99
N SER A 213 -17.03 -22.52 -23.78
CA SER A 213 -17.65 -23.30 -24.86
C SER A 213 -17.37 -24.80 -24.69
N CYS A 214 -18.21 -25.64 -25.29
CA CYS A 214 -18.01 -27.09 -25.28
C CYS A 214 -17.35 -27.53 -26.58
N VAL A 215 -16.23 -28.23 -26.46
CA VAL A 215 -15.51 -28.84 -27.57
C VAL A 215 -15.86 -30.32 -27.63
N ASP A 216 -16.29 -30.78 -28.79
CA ASP A 216 -16.67 -32.17 -28.99
C ASP A 216 -15.48 -33.13 -28.78
N GLU A 217 -15.78 -34.34 -28.32
CA GLU A 217 -14.80 -35.42 -28.19
C GLU A 217 -14.03 -35.65 -29.50
N ASP A 218 -12.73 -35.90 -29.38
CA ASP A 218 -11.76 -36.06 -30.47
C ASP A 218 -11.48 -34.82 -31.32
N HIS A 219 -12.12 -33.68 -31.07
CA HIS A 219 -11.80 -32.44 -31.75
C HIS A 219 -10.42 -31.91 -31.30
N ALA A 220 -9.58 -31.61 -32.27
CA ALA A 220 -8.27 -31.01 -32.07
C ALA A 220 -8.23 -29.60 -32.65
N TRP A 221 -7.64 -28.65 -31.92
CA TRP A 221 -7.51 -27.26 -32.33
C TRP A 221 -6.20 -26.67 -31.86
N THR A 222 -5.66 -25.72 -32.61
CA THR A 222 -4.37 -25.07 -32.30
C THR A 222 -4.62 -23.65 -31.81
N GLU A 223 -4.05 -23.31 -30.67
CA GLU A 223 -4.06 -21.96 -30.13
C GLU A 223 -2.68 -21.61 -29.56
N ASN A 224 -2.14 -20.45 -29.92
CA ASN A 224 -0.81 -19.99 -29.50
C ASN A 224 0.30 -21.03 -29.75
N CYS A 225 0.26 -21.69 -30.91
CA CYS A 225 1.21 -22.74 -31.30
C CYS A 225 1.18 -23.99 -30.41
N VAL A 226 0.07 -24.21 -29.70
CA VAL A 226 -0.20 -25.42 -28.92
C VAL A 226 -1.43 -26.09 -29.49
N THR A 227 -1.32 -27.29 -30.03
CA THR A 227 -2.51 -28.07 -30.41
C THR A 227 -3.02 -28.81 -29.19
N LYS A 228 -4.29 -28.58 -28.91
CA LYS A 228 -5.05 -29.20 -27.84
C LYS A 228 -6.02 -30.19 -28.47
N LYS A 229 -6.29 -31.30 -27.79
CA LYS A 229 -7.27 -32.30 -28.20
C LYS A 229 -8.18 -32.64 -27.02
N CYS A 230 -9.48 -32.64 -27.25
CA CYS A 230 -10.43 -33.16 -26.26
C CYS A 230 -10.43 -34.69 -26.32
N ILE A 231 -10.16 -35.35 -25.19
CA ILE A 231 -10.21 -36.82 -25.08
C ILE A 231 -11.03 -37.24 -23.85
N THR A 232 -11.55 -38.46 -23.86
CA THR A 232 -12.18 -39.06 -22.67
C THR A 232 -11.36 -40.26 -22.21
N GLU A 233 -10.90 -40.23 -20.96
CA GLU A 233 -10.26 -41.37 -20.29
C GLU A 233 -10.99 -41.65 -18.97
N ASN A 234 -11.33 -42.92 -18.70
CA ASN A 234 -12.01 -43.35 -17.48
C ASN A 234 -13.27 -42.51 -17.15
N ASP A 235 -14.14 -42.30 -18.15
CA ASP A 235 -15.36 -41.48 -18.03
C ASP A 235 -15.16 -39.98 -17.74
N VAL A 236 -13.94 -39.47 -17.81
CA VAL A 236 -13.63 -38.04 -17.63
C VAL A 236 -13.14 -37.43 -18.94
N SER A 237 -13.87 -36.44 -19.45
CA SER A 237 -13.45 -35.67 -20.62
C SER A 237 -12.45 -34.59 -20.20
N LYS A 238 -11.24 -34.64 -20.76
CA LYS A 238 -10.14 -33.73 -20.47
C LYS A 238 -9.48 -33.22 -21.75
N ILE A 239 -8.95 -32.02 -21.68
CA ILE A 239 -8.15 -31.44 -22.76
C ILE A 239 -6.71 -31.86 -22.55
N ILE A 240 -6.13 -32.55 -23.52
CA ILE A 240 -4.71 -32.84 -23.56
C ILE A 240 -4.01 -31.92 -24.55
N ILE A 241 -2.71 -31.72 -24.35
CA ILE A 241 -1.85 -31.07 -25.34
C ILE A 241 -1.32 -32.18 -26.25
N SER A 242 -1.64 -32.11 -27.55
CA SER A 242 -1.21 -33.09 -28.55
C SER A 242 0.13 -32.74 -29.17
N ASN A 243 0.40 -31.46 -29.37
CA ASN A 243 1.72 -30.97 -29.79
C ASN A 243 1.95 -29.54 -29.27
N THR A 244 3.22 -29.19 -29.11
CA THR A 244 3.66 -27.84 -28.75
C THR A 244 4.73 -27.41 -29.77
N GLU A 245 4.53 -26.26 -30.38
CA GLU A 245 5.43 -25.64 -31.35
C GLU A 245 5.99 -24.33 -30.77
N CYS A 246 7.14 -23.87 -31.26
CA CYS A 246 7.68 -22.59 -30.82
C CYS A 246 6.91 -21.44 -31.45
N SER A 247 6.30 -20.60 -30.62
CA SER A 247 5.73 -19.33 -31.05
C SER A 247 6.82 -18.27 -31.15
N TYR A 248 7.05 -17.72 -32.35
CA TYR A 248 7.99 -16.62 -32.56
C TYR A 248 7.41 -15.60 -33.54
N LYS A 249 7.26 -14.33 -33.10
CA LYS A 249 6.66 -13.21 -33.86
C LYS A 249 5.33 -13.57 -34.56
N GLY A 250 4.46 -14.34 -33.89
CA GLY A 250 3.14 -14.72 -34.40
C GLY A 250 3.13 -15.88 -35.40
N LYS A 251 4.27 -16.54 -35.65
CA LYS A 251 4.38 -17.77 -36.45
C LYS A 251 4.75 -18.96 -35.55
N CYS A 252 4.29 -20.14 -35.92
CA CYS A 252 4.59 -21.39 -35.22
C CYS A 252 5.67 -22.18 -35.97
N TYR A 253 6.68 -22.65 -35.24
CA TYR A 253 7.81 -23.41 -35.76
C TYR A 253 7.85 -24.78 -35.10
N THR A 254 7.98 -25.84 -35.89
CA THR A 254 8.01 -27.22 -35.39
C THR A 254 9.34 -27.55 -34.74
N ASP A 255 9.39 -28.63 -33.93
CA ASP A 255 10.64 -29.07 -33.29
C ASP A 255 11.80 -29.16 -34.30
N LYS A 256 12.94 -28.59 -33.90
CA LYS A 256 14.20 -28.46 -34.66
C LYS A 256 14.14 -27.59 -35.92
N GLN A 257 13.00 -26.97 -36.25
CA GLN A 257 12.93 -26.03 -37.37
C GLN A 257 13.80 -24.80 -37.07
N THR A 258 14.62 -24.42 -38.03
CA THR A 258 15.49 -23.23 -37.96
C THR A 258 14.94 -22.09 -38.82
N TRP A 259 15.13 -20.85 -38.39
CA TRP A 259 14.77 -19.65 -39.14
C TRP A 259 15.69 -18.48 -38.79
N GLU A 260 15.79 -17.51 -39.70
CA GLU A 260 16.58 -16.30 -39.48
C GLU A 260 15.72 -15.23 -38.78
N ASP A 261 16.27 -14.54 -37.78
CA ASP A 261 15.70 -13.32 -37.22
C ASP A 261 16.77 -12.21 -37.09
N GLY A 262 16.80 -11.32 -38.08
CA GLY A 262 17.86 -10.33 -38.20
C GLY A 262 19.21 -11.01 -38.47
N CYS A 263 20.21 -10.73 -37.64
CA CYS A 263 21.53 -11.38 -37.72
C CYS A 263 21.65 -12.64 -36.86
N ASN A 264 20.53 -13.18 -36.34
CA ASN A 264 20.56 -14.37 -35.49
C ASN A 264 19.90 -15.55 -36.19
N ASP A 265 20.53 -16.72 -36.07
CA ASP A 265 19.90 -17.98 -36.44
C ASP A 265 19.12 -18.52 -35.25
N MET A 266 17.83 -18.75 -35.45
CA MET A 266 16.93 -19.29 -34.46
C MET A 266 16.65 -20.76 -34.73
N LYS A 267 16.39 -21.53 -33.68
CA LYS A 267 15.94 -22.92 -33.74
C LYS A 267 14.85 -23.18 -32.73
N CYS A 268 13.80 -23.86 -33.14
CA CYS A 268 12.80 -24.34 -32.21
C CYS A 268 13.30 -25.60 -31.50
N ASN A 269 13.26 -25.60 -30.18
CA ASN A 269 13.60 -26.75 -29.35
C ASN A 269 12.40 -27.12 -28.48
N VAL A 270 11.80 -28.28 -28.72
CA VAL A 270 10.65 -28.77 -27.96
C VAL A 270 11.12 -29.81 -26.95
N MET A 271 11.01 -29.49 -25.66
CA MET A 271 11.30 -30.40 -24.54
C MET A 271 10.04 -30.65 -23.72
N GLY A 272 9.46 -31.84 -23.89
CA GLY A 272 8.20 -32.22 -23.24
C GLY A 272 7.04 -31.33 -23.69
N TYR A 273 6.40 -30.63 -22.75
CA TYR A 273 5.30 -29.69 -23.02
C TYR A 273 5.76 -28.24 -23.28
N SER A 274 7.08 -27.98 -23.25
CA SER A 274 7.64 -26.65 -23.47
C SER A 274 8.35 -26.57 -24.82
N ALA A 275 8.10 -25.50 -25.57
CA ALA A 275 8.75 -25.21 -26.83
C ALA A 275 9.42 -23.84 -26.72
N LYS A 276 10.72 -23.77 -27.01
CA LYS A 276 11.51 -22.54 -26.92
C LYS A 276 12.24 -22.27 -28.23
N ALA A 277 12.09 -21.05 -28.72
CA ALA A 277 12.94 -20.51 -29.76
C ALA A 277 14.31 -20.17 -29.14
N GLU A 278 15.36 -20.88 -29.57
CA GLU A 278 16.73 -20.71 -29.09
C GLU A 278 17.59 -20.11 -30.19
N VAL A 279 18.50 -19.22 -29.82
CA VAL A 279 19.48 -18.67 -30.75
C VAL A 279 20.61 -19.69 -30.92
N VAL A 280 20.83 -20.16 -32.15
CA VAL A 280 21.88 -21.10 -32.53
C VAL A 280 23.21 -20.38 -32.73
N GLN A 281 23.18 -19.25 -33.44
CA GLN A 281 24.34 -18.44 -33.76
C GLN A 281 24.02 -16.97 -33.49
N ARG A 282 24.94 -16.29 -32.80
CA ARG A 282 24.80 -14.89 -32.39
C ARG A 282 25.80 -14.04 -33.15
N GLU A 283 25.30 -13.06 -33.87
CA GLU A 283 26.10 -12.14 -34.65
C GLU A 283 25.79 -10.70 -34.22
N CYS A 284 26.79 -9.83 -34.29
CA CYS A 284 26.61 -8.42 -34.03
C CYS A 284 26.02 -7.76 -35.26
N SER A 285 24.92 -7.03 -35.08
CA SER A 285 24.41 -6.12 -36.11
C SER A 285 25.08 -4.76 -35.97
N PHE A 286 25.75 -4.29 -37.02
CA PHE A 286 26.34 -2.95 -37.08
C PHE A 286 26.13 -2.38 -38.49
N ASN A 287 25.51 -1.19 -38.60
CA ASN A 287 25.14 -0.55 -39.88
C ASN A 287 24.44 -1.49 -40.89
N ASN A 288 23.46 -2.28 -40.43
CA ASN A 288 22.71 -3.27 -41.23
C ASN A 288 23.55 -4.41 -41.84
N GLN A 289 24.79 -4.61 -41.39
CA GLN A 289 25.61 -5.79 -41.70
C GLN A 289 25.79 -6.66 -40.46
N CYS A 290 25.87 -7.97 -40.67
CA CYS A 290 26.02 -8.97 -39.62
C CYS A 290 27.48 -9.42 -39.54
N TYR A 291 28.05 -9.38 -38.33
CA TYR A 291 29.42 -9.77 -38.05
C TYR A 291 29.44 -10.92 -37.05
N GLY A 292 30.14 -12.01 -37.41
CA GLY A 292 30.26 -13.20 -36.58
C GLY A 292 30.97 -12.94 -35.25
N ALA A 293 30.78 -13.85 -34.29
CA ALA A 293 31.41 -13.75 -32.97
C ALA A 293 32.94 -13.57 -33.08
N ASN A 294 33.49 -12.57 -32.40
CA ASN A 294 34.90 -12.13 -32.44
C ASN A 294 35.41 -11.59 -33.79
N GLN A 295 34.55 -11.42 -34.79
CA GLN A 295 34.94 -10.77 -36.04
C GLN A 295 35.24 -9.30 -35.78
N THR A 296 36.33 -8.80 -36.36
CA THR A 296 36.74 -7.39 -36.31
C THR A 296 36.50 -6.69 -37.64
N TRP A 297 36.18 -5.40 -37.62
CA TRP A 297 36.01 -4.56 -38.80
C TRP A 297 36.36 -3.09 -38.49
N LYS A 298 36.53 -2.25 -39.52
CA LYS A 298 36.79 -0.82 -39.37
C LYS A 298 35.48 -0.03 -39.48
N ASP A 299 35.28 0.95 -38.60
CA ASP A 299 34.25 1.99 -38.72
C ASP A 299 34.90 3.37 -38.56
N GLY A 300 35.16 4.03 -39.69
CA GLY A 300 36.04 5.21 -39.72
C GLY A 300 37.45 4.88 -39.21
N CYS A 301 37.95 5.65 -38.25
CA CYS A 301 39.23 5.41 -37.59
C CYS A 301 39.14 4.51 -36.34
N ASN A 302 37.99 3.87 -36.11
CA ASN A 302 37.81 2.93 -35.00
C ASN A 302 37.96 1.48 -35.48
N ASP A 303 38.65 0.67 -34.68
CA ASP A 303 38.65 -0.78 -34.81
C ASP A 303 37.50 -1.36 -33.98
N MET A 304 36.56 -2.00 -34.66
CA MET A 304 35.36 -2.59 -34.08
C MET A 304 35.54 -4.10 -33.94
N LYS A 305 34.91 -4.68 -32.93
CA LYS A 305 34.88 -6.12 -32.68
C LYS A 305 33.50 -6.57 -32.23
N CYS A 306 33.05 -7.71 -32.74
CA CYS A 306 31.84 -8.33 -32.23
C CYS A 306 32.14 -9.07 -30.92
N SER A 307 31.81 -8.45 -29.79
CA SER A 307 31.98 -9.05 -28.46
C SER A 307 30.70 -9.77 -28.03
N VAL A 308 30.83 -11.06 -27.75
CA VAL A 308 29.73 -11.90 -27.25
C VAL A 308 29.98 -12.20 -25.78
N THR A 309 29.16 -11.64 -24.89
CA THR A 309 29.22 -11.87 -23.43
C THR A 309 27.86 -12.30 -22.92
N GLY A 310 27.80 -13.48 -22.29
CA GLY A 310 26.55 -14.00 -21.73
C GLY A 310 25.46 -14.18 -22.79
N SER A 311 24.39 -13.38 -22.72
CA SER A 311 23.20 -13.40 -23.60
C SER A 311 23.25 -12.39 -24.76
N SER A 312 24.22 -11.46 -24.79
CA SER A 312 24.27 -10.34 -25.72
C SER A 312 25.50 -10.37 -26.63
N ALA A 313 25.28 -10.14 -27.93
CA ALA A 313 26.34 -9.85 -28.90
C ALA A 313 26.28 -8.36 -29.24
N LYS A 314 27.38 -7.63 -29.03
CA LYS A 314 27.46 -6.18 -29.28
C LYS A 314 28.74 -5.84 -30.02
N ALA A 315 28.62 -4.98 -31.02
CA ALA A 315 29.76 -4.29 -31.61
C ALA A 315 30.40 -3.39 -30.56
N VAL A 316 31.64 -3.68 -30.19
CA VAL A 316 32.44 -2.88 -29.25
C VAL A 316 33.65 -2.30 -29.97
N VAL A 317 34.07 -1.11 -29.54
CA VAL A 317 35.28 -0.49 -30.05
C VAL A 317 36.48 -1.14 -29.34
N GLU A 318 37.37 -1.76 -30.10
CA GLU A 318 38.61 -2.38 -29.62
C GLU A 318 39.76 -1.37 -29.55
N GLN A 319 39.88 -0.47 -30.54
CA GLN A 319 40.80 0.67 -30.53
C GLN A 319 40.15 1.91 -31.14
N ARG A 320 40.41 3.09 -30.55
CA ARG A 320 39.91 4.39 -31.01
C ARG A 320 41.05 5.16 -31.69
N GLY A 321 40.76 5.78 -32.84
CA GLY A 321 41.68 6.65 -33.57
C GLY A 321 41.02 7.96 -33.98
N CYS A 322 41.81 9.03 -34.13
CA CYS A 322 41.35 10.31 -34.65
C CYS A 322 41.65 10.41 -36.16
N ASP A 323 40.73 10.98 -36.92
CA ASP A 323 41.00 11.37 -38.31
C ASP A 323 41.80 12.68 -38.34
N HIS A 324 42.95 12.67 -39.02
CA HIS A 324 43.76 13.84 -39.30
C HIS A 324 44.11 13.88 -40.80
N ASN A 325 43.46 14.77 -41.55
CA ASN A 325 43.64 14.94 -42.99
C ASN A 325 43.47 13.64 -43.81
N GLY A 326 42.56 12.75 -43.41
CA GLY A 326 42.28 11.48 -44.10
C GLY A 326 43.19 10.32 -43.68
N GLN A 327 44.05 10.51 -42.68
CA GLN A 327 44.86 9.46 -42.07
C GLN A 327 44.45 9.25 -40.61
N CYS A 328 44.28 7.99 -40.22
CA CYS A 328 43.94 7.65 -38.85
C CYS A 328 45.18 7.69 -37.96
N VAL A 329 45.07 8.42 -36.85
CA VAL A 329 46.12 8.66 -35.87
C VAL A 329 45.69 8.07 -34.53
N ASP A 330 46.55 7.23 -33.94
CA ASP A 330 46.27 6.54 -32.67
C ASP A 330 46.17 7.53 -31.49
N GLU A 331 45.40 7.15 -30.48
CA GLU A 331 45.23 7.91 -29.23
C GLU A 331 46.59 8.32 -28.62
N HIS A 332 46.70 9.56 -28.13
CA HIS A 332 47.93 10.19 -27.59
C HIS A 332 49.04 10.52 -28.59
N THR A 333 48.88 10.21 -29.87
CA THR A 333 49.83 10.66 -30.90
C THR A 333 49.65 12.16 -31.16
N SER A 334 50.75 12.90 -31.20
CA SER A 334 50.75 14.34 -31.48
C SER A 334 51.42 14.66 -32.82
N VAL A 335 50.75 15.48 -33.62
CA VAL A 335 51.18 15.92 -34.95
C VAL A 335 51.40 17.43 -34.90
N THR A 336 52.55 17.90 -35.36
CA THR A 336 52.88 19.34 -35.40
C THR A 336 52.96 19.80 -36.85
N GLU A 337 52.13 20.78 -37.21
CA GLU A 337 52.11 21.42 -38.52
C GLU A 337 51.98 22.94 -38.33
N ASN A 338 52.75 23.74 -39.08
CA ASN A 338 52.71 25.21 -39.04
C ASN A 338 52.82 25.81 -37.61
N CYS A 339 53.77 25.33 -36.81
CA CYS A 339 53.98 25.77 -35.42
C CYS A 339 52.77 25.54 -34.48
N VAL A 340 51.87 24.60 -34.83
CA VAL A 340 50.75 24.16 -34.01
C VAL A 340 50.81 22.65 -33.81
N THR A 341 50.97 22.21 -32.56
CA THR A 341 50.90 20.78 -32.20
C THR A 341 49.48 20.42 -31.83
N LYS A 342 48.93 19.38 -32.46
CA LYS A 342 47.62 18.79 -32.17
C LYS A 342 47.83 17.36 -31.69
N ALA A 343 47.20 16.96 -30.59
CA ALA A 343 47.18 15.58 -30.11
C ALA A 343 45.79 14.97 -30.22
N CYS A 344 45.72 13.70 -30.61
CA CYS A 344 44.48 12.92 -30.56
C CYS A 344 44.11 12.67 -29.09
N SER A 345 42.98 13.23 -28.66
CA SER A 345 42.45 13.13 -27.29
C SER A 345 40.98 12.72 -27.33
N ILE A 346 40.57 11.95 -26.33
CA ILE A 346 39.21 11.43 -26.19
C ILE A 346 38.51 12.16 -25.04
N GLU A 347 37.68 13.16 -25.37
CA GLU A 347 36.75 13.78 -24.41
C GLU A 347 35.35 13.18 -24.61
N GLY A 348 34.96 12.24 -23.74
CA GLY A 348 33.68 11.52 -23.85
C GLY A 348 33.71 10.42 -24.92
N ASP A 349 32.75 10.43 -25.84
CA ASP A 349 32.57 9.38 -26.88
C ASP A 349 33.03 9.78 -28.28
N VAL A 350 33.62 10.96 -28.46
CA VAL A 350 34.11 11.43 -29.78
C VAL A 350 35.63 11.68 -29.72
N PRO A 351 36.45 10.87 -30.41
CA PRO A 351 37.86 11.15 -30.59
C PRO A 351 38.03 12.45 -31.38
N LYS A 352 38.81 13.41 -30.87
CA LYS A 352 39.08 14.67 -31.57
C LYS A 352 40.55 15.08 -31.48
N MET A 353 41.05 15.69 -32.57
CA MET A 353 42.36 16.34 -32.56
C MET A 353 42.27 17.65 -31.77
N THR A 354 42.91 17.70 -30.61
CA THR A 354 42.99 18.89 -29.74
C THR A 354 44.34 19.56 -29.87
N VAL A 355 44.35 20.89 -29.98
CA VAL A 355 45.59 21.66 -30.01
C VAL A 355 46.23 21.63 -28.62
N THR A 356 47.46 21.13 -28.52
CA THR A 356 48.23 21.01 -27.27
C THR A 356 49.34 22.05 -27.15
N LYS A 357 49.83 22.60 -28.26
CA LYS A 357 50.88 23.63 -28.28
C LYS A 357 50.67 24.59 -29.45
N ARG A 358 50.87 25.90 -29.22
CA ARG A 358 50.91 26.95 -30.26
C ARG A 358 52.16 27.81 -30.05
N GLU A 359 52.84 28.11 -31.15
CA GLU A 359 54.06 28.94 -31.20
C GLU A 359 53.89 30.04 -32.27
N CYS A 360 54.63 31.14 -32.16
CA CYS A 360 54.57 32.20 -33.18
C CYS A 360 55.37 31.76 -34.42
N SER A 361 54.74 31.74 -35.59
CA SER A 361 55.41 31.44 -36.85
C SER A 361 55.85 32.73 -37.53
N VAL A 362 57.15 32.90 -37.73
CA VAL A 362 57.73 34.01 -38.51
C VAL A 362 58.75 33.43 -39.49
N ASN A 363 58.51 33.59 -40.80
CA ASN A 363 59.36 33.04 -41.86
C ASN A 363 59.71 31.55 -41.70
N ASP A 364 58.70 30.72 -41.39
CA ASP A 364 58.82 29.26 -41.14
C ASP A 364 59.66 28.86 -39.91
N VAL A 365 60.03 29.82 -39.05
CA VAL A 365 60.68 29.58 -37.76
C VAL A 365 59.67 29.73 -36.63
N CYS A 366 59.58 28.74 -35.74
CA CYS A 366 58.66 28.73 -34.61
C CYS A 366 59.34 29.31 -33.37
N TYR A 367 58.81 30.42 -32.86
CA TYR A 367 59.26 31.07 -31.63
C TYR A 367 58.34 30.71 -30.46
N GLY A 368 58.92 30.21 -29.37
CA GLY A 368 58.21 29.89 -28.14
C GLY A 368 57.77 31.13 -27.37
N HIS A 369 56.83 30.96 -26.43
CA HIS A 369 56.39 32.06 -25.56
C HIS A 369 57.59 32.76 -24.91
N ASP A 370 57.57 34.09 -24.96
CA ASP A 370 58.63 34.99 -24.49
C ASP A 370 59.95 35.01 -25.27
N GLN A 371 60.12 34.22 -26.35
CA GLN A 371 61.30 34.36 -27.21
C GLN A 371 61.27 35.65 -28.02
N THR A 372 62.42 36.32 -28.12
CA THR A 372 62.61 37.59 -28.82
C THR A 372 63.46 37.44 -30.08
N TRP A 373 63.21 38.28 -31.10
CA TRP A 373 64.03 38.39 -32.31
C TRP A 373 63.98 39.83 -32.85
N GLU A 374 64.94 40.19 -33.72
CA GLU A 374 65.01 41.52 -34.34
C GLU A 374 64.35 41.49 -35.73
N ASP A 375 63.55 42.50 -36.06
CA ASP A 375 62.94 42.71 -37.38
C ASP A 375 63.01 44.20 -37.78
N GLY A 376 64.10 44.56 -38.49
CA GLY A 376 64.43 45.96 -38.83
C GLY A 376 64.98 46.74 -37.62
N CYS A 377 64.48 47.96 -37.38
CA CYS A 377 64.76 48.73 -36.14
C CYS A 377 63.73 48.41 -35.03
N ASN A 378 63.13 47.22 -35.02
CA ASN A 378 62.16 46.79 -34.00
C ASN A 378 62.63 45.51 -33.30
N ASP A 379 62.47 45.46 -31.98
CA ASP A 379 62.60 44.22 -31.20
C ASP A 379 61.23 43.54 -31.08
N MET A 380 61.14 42.26 -31.44
CA MET A 380 59.90 41.47 -31.42
C MET A 380 59.93 40.43 -30.30
N LYS A 381 58.76 40.04 -29.78
CA LYS A 381 58.58 38.98 -28.77
C LYS A 381 57.34 38.15 -29.07
N CYS A 382 57.42 36.82 -28.95
CA CYS A 382 56.24 35.97 -29.13
C CYS A 382 55.35 35.98 -27.87
N ASN A 383 54.13 36.52 -27.99
CA ASN A 383 53.12 36.45 -26.93
C ASN A 383 52.08 35.36 -27.23
N VAL A 384 51.80 34.50 -26.26
CA VAL A 384 50.85 33.40 -26.38
C VAL A 384 49.79 33.57 -25.31
N GLU A 385 48.61 34.06 -25.70
CA GLU A 385 47.47 34.28 -24.81
C GLU A 385 46.26 33.47 -25.27
N GLY A 386 45.85 32.51 -24.43
CA GLY A 386 44.72 31.63 -24.71
C GLY A 386 44.90 30.82 -26.00
N SER A 387 44.11 31.15 -27.03
CA SER A 387 44.10 30.44 -28.33
C SER A 387 44.88 31.15 -29.45
N SER A 388 45.50 32.29 -29.18
CA SER A 388 46.26 33.09 -30.14
C SER A 388 47.74 33.15 -29.77
N ALA A 389 48.63 32.91 -30.73
CA ALA A 389 50.07 33.12 -30.62
C ALA A 389 50.45 34.17 -31.67
N VAL A 390 50.84 35.36 -31.22
CA VAL A 390 51.15 36.49 -32.11
C VAL A 390 52.48 37.14 -31.73
N PRO A 391 53.31 37.51 -32.73
CA PRO A 391 54.42 38.43 -32.53
C PRO A 391 53.95 39.77 -31.98
N VAL A 392 54.63 40.29 -30.95
CA VAL A 392 54.36 41.61 -30.37
C VAL A 392 55.66 42.42 -30.40
N VAL A 393 55.57 43.68 -30.80
CA VAL A 393 56.70 44.62 -30.82
C VAL A 393 57.00 45.06 -29.38
N VAL A 394 58.27 44.96 -28.96
CA VAL A 394 58.76 45.34 -27.63
C VAL A 394 59.28 46.78 -27.62
N THR A 395 60.02 47.18 -28.65
CA THR A 395 60.59 48.54 -28.83
C THR A 395 60.54 48.91 -30.32
N ARG A 396 60.36 50.20 -30.63
CA ARG A 396 60.28 50.74 -31.99
C ARG A 396 61.33 51.84 -32.19
N GLY A 397 62.09 51.81 -33.29
CA GLY A 397 63.05 52.86 -33.67
C GLY A 397 62.81 53.42 -35.08
N CYS A 398 63.24 54.66 -35.34
CA CYS A 398 63.22 55.26 -36.68
C CYS A 398 64.58 55.15 -37.36
N ASP A 399 64.62 54.88 -38.68
CA ASP A 399 65.86 54.99 -39.46
C ASP A 399 66.13 56.44 -39.87
N HIS A 400 67.30 56.99 -39.52
CA HIS A 400 67.79 58.28 -40.00
C HIS A 400 69.20 58.14 -40.58
N ASN A 401 69.30 58.14 -41.92
CA ASN A 401 70.55 57.97 -42.67
C ASN A 401 71.33 56.67 -42.35
N GLY A 402 70.63 55.56 -42.09
CA GLY A 402 71.23 54.24 -41.85
C GLY A 402 71.61 53.96 -40.40
N GLN A 403 71.14 54.78 -39.45
CA GLN A 403 71.28 54.57 -38.01
C GLN A 403 69.89 54.62 -37.34
N CYS A 404 69.58 53.60 -36.53
CA CYS A 404 68.34 53.58 -35.76
C CYS A 404 68.43 54.62 -34.63
N VAL A 405 67.45 55.51 -34.55
CA VAL A 405 67.27 56.51 -33.49
C VAL A 405 66.00 56.21 -32.69
N ASP A 406 66.13 56.27 -31.37
CA ASP A 406 65.05 55.99 -30.43
C ASP A 406 63.92 57.02 -30.52
N GLU A 407 62.70 56.58 -30.18
CA GLU A 407 61.49 57.39 -30.15
C GLU A 407 61.70 58.70 -29.34
N HIS A 408 61.22 59.84 -29.87
CA HIS A 408 61.34 61.20 -29.31
C HIS A 408 62.70 61.91 -29.44
N THR A 409 63.69 61.31 -30.09
CA THR A 409 64.95 61.99 -30.39
C THR A 409 64.77 63.01 -31.53
N SER A 410 65.27 64.25 -31.38
CA SER A 410 65.13 65.32 -32.38
C SER A 410 66.47 65.91 -32.85
N VAL A 411 66.56 66.23 -34.15
CA VAL A 411 67.76 66.71 -34.86
C VAL A 411 67.40 67.99 -35.63
N THR A 412 68.20 69.07 -35.50
CA THR A 412 67.92 70.39 -36.15
C THR A 412 69.04 70.79 -37.10
N GLU A 413 68.69 71.13 -38.34
CA GLU A 413 69.60 71.67 -39.37
C GLU A 413 68.88 72.77 -40.19
N ASN A 414 69.58 73.88 -40.51
CA ASN A 414 69.07 74.99 -41.36
C ASN A 414 67.71 75.59 -40.92
N CYS A 415 67.55 75.91 -39.63
CA CYS A 415 66.29 76.40 -39.02
C CYS A 415 65.07 75.48 -39.25
N VAL A 416 65.31 74.17 -39.41
CA VAL A 416 64.30 73.10 -39.46
C VAL A 416 64.65 71.96 -38.48
N THR A 417 63.78 71.68 -37.53
CA THR A 417 63.92 70.56 -36.56
C THR A 417 63.09 69.35 -37.01
N LYS A 418 63.65 68.14 -36.95
CA LYS A 418 62.97 66.85 -37.22
C LYS A 418 63.04 65.95 -35.98
N ALA A 419 61.97 65.23 -35.65
CA ALA A 419 61.93 64.26 -34.55
C ALA A 419 61.40 62.90 -35.01
N CYS A 420 61.94 61.82 -34.43
CA CYS A 420 61.38 60.47 -34.60
C CYS A 420 60.04 60.38 -33.86
N SER A 421 58.97 60.16 -34.61
CA SER A 421 57.60 60.04 -34.10
C SER A 421 56.88 58.87 -34.75
N ILE A 422 56.13 58.13 -33.94
CA ILE A 422 55.38 56.94 -34.37
C ILE A 422 53.93 57.37 -34.62
N GLU A 423 53.61 57.69 -35.88
CA GLU A 423 52.23 57.93 -36.33
C GLU A 423 51.67 56.64 -36.96
N GLY A 424 50.92 55.87 -36.18
CA GLY A 424 50.39 54.55 -36.59
C GLY A 424 51.42 53.42 -36.42
N ASP A 425 51.54 52.53 -37.40
CA ASP A 425 52.40 51.33 -37.36
C ASP A 425 53.76 51.49 -38.07
N VAL A 426 54.11 52.68 -38.55
CA VAL A 426 55.39 52.93 -39.23
C VAL A 426 56.14 54.09 -38.55
N PRO A 427 57.29 53.84 -37.89
CA PRO A 427 58.13 54.90 -37.35
C PRO A 427 58.68 55.80 -38.47
N LYS A 428 58.51 57.12 -38.37
CA LYS A 428 59.03 58.08 -39.37
C LYS A 428 59.64 59.33 -38.75
N MET A 429 60.66 59.89 -39.41
CA MET A 429 61.24 61.18 -39.05
C MET A 429 60.33 62.31 -39.54
N THR A 430 59.79 63.11 -38.62
CA THR A 430 58.78 64.14 -38.92
C THR A 430 59.31 65.52 -38.57
N VAL A 431 59.09 66.51 -39.44
CA VAL A 431 59.52 67.90 -39.17
C VAL A 431 58.65 68.48 -38.05
N THR A 432 59.27 68.88 -36.94
CA THR A 432 58.57 69.39 -35.76
C THR A 432 58.65 70.91 -35.61
N LYS A 433 59.59 71.60 -36.29
CA LYS A 433 59.73 73.06 -36.20
C LYS A 433 60.33 73.69 -37.48
N ARG A 434 59.79 74.83 -37.93
CA ARG A 434 60.31 75.70 -39.02
C ARG A 434 60.17 77.19 -38.64
N GLU A 435 61.13 78.04 -39.00
CA GLU A 435 61.21 79.48 -38.61
C GLU A 435 61.49 80.41 -39.82
N CYS A 436 61.11 81.71 -39.78
CA CYS A 436 61.41 82.68 -40.84
C CYS A 436 62.87 83.19 -40.73
N SER A 437 63.64 83.18 -41.83
CA SER A 437 64.99 83.77 -41.85
C SER A 437 64.96 85.18 -42.44
N VAL A 438 65.32 86.19 -41.63
CA VAL A 438 65.53 87.58 -42.10
C VAL A 438 66.91 88.03 -41.61
N ASN A 439 67.85 88.25 -42.54
CA ASN A 439 69.26 88.60 -42.27
C ASN A 439 69.98 87.62 -41.32
N ASP A 440 69.88 86.30 -41.58
CA ASP A 440 70.50 85.20 -40.81
C ASP A 440 70.05 85.06 -39.33
N VAL A 441 68.97 85.74 -38.96
CA VAL A 441 68.30 85.57 -37.66
C VAL A 441 66.96 84.87 -37.88
N CYS A 442 66.73 83.76 -37.16
CA CYS A 442 65.51 82.95 -37.27
C CYS A 442 64.44 83.48 -36.29
N TYR A 443 63.35 84.01 -36.86
CA TYR A 443 62.19 84.53 -36.13
C TYR A 443 61.09 83.46 -36.07
N GLY A 444 60.54 83.24 -34.88
CA GLY A 444 59.47 82.28 -34.64
C GLY A 444 58.13 82.77 -35.22
N HIS A 445 57.20 81.84 -35.42
CA HIS A 445 55.83 82.15 -35.83
C HIS A 445 55.22 83.21 -34.90
N ASP A 446 54.60 84.23 -35.48
CA ASP A 446 53.98 85.37 -34.82
C ASP A 446 54.90 86.41 -34.14
N GLN A 447 56.22 86.29 -34.26
CA GLN A 447 57.10 87.37 -33.85
C GLN A 447 56.98 88.58 -34.80
N THR A 448 56.80 89.77 -34.21
CA THR A 448 56.64 91.06 -34.91
C THR A 448 57.86 91.96 -34.76
N TRP A 449 58.05 92.87 -35.71
CA TRP A 449 59.03 93.97 -35.65
C TRP A 449 58.50 95.21 -36.41
N GLU A 450 58.97 96.40 -36.05
CA GLU A 450 58.48 97.67 -36.61
C GLU A 450 59.36 98.15 -37.80
N ASP A 451 58.72 98.76 -38.81
CA ASP A 451 59.38 99.44 -39.94
C ASP A 451 58.59 100.70 -40.37
N GLY A 452 58.81 101.82 -39.67
CA GLY A 452 58.13 103.11 -39.91
C GLY A 452 56.75 103.21 -39.23
N CYS A 453 55.72 103.75 -39.92
CA CYS A 453 54.32 103.67 -39.47
C CYS A 453 53.64 102.36 -39.92
N ASN A 454 54.41 101.29 -40.10
CA ASN A 454 53.96 99.95 -40.48
C ASN A 454 54.53 98.89 -39.52
N ASP A 455 53.72 97.91 -39.17
CA ASP A 455 54.11 96.75 -38.36
C ASP A 455 54.33 95.50 -39.24
N MET A 456 55.38 94.71 -38.97
CA MET A 456 55.73 93.48 -39.70
C MET A 456 55.58 92.23 -38.81
N LYS A 457 55.25 91.06 -39.38
CA LYS A 457 55.07 89.78 -38.67
C LYS A 457 55.58 88.56 -39.46
N CYS A 458 56.26 87.61 -38.81
CA CYS A 458 56.61 86.32 -39.42
C CYS A 458 55.39 85.39 -39.44
N ASN A 459 54.88 85.08 -40.64
CA ASN A 459 53.79 84.13 -40.82
C ASN A 459 54.34 82.79 -41.33
N VAL A 460 53.96 81.70 -40.67
CA VAL A 460 54.35 80.34 -41.03
C VAL A 460 53.07 79.58 -41.37
N GLU A 461 52.76 79.50 -42.66
CA GLU A 461 51.58 78.77 -43.17
C GLU A 461 52.04 77.56 -43.98
N GLY A 462 51.77 76.36 -43.46
CA GLY A 462 52.13 75.11 -44.12
C GLY A 462 53.64 74.91 -44.27
N SER A 463 54.10 74.67 -45.50
CA SER A 463 55.51 74.35 -45.80
C SER A 463 56.43 75.57 -46.03
N SER A 464 55.93 76.81 -45.91
CA SER A 464 56.70 78.05 -46.12
C SER A 464 56.57 79.04 -44.95
N ALA A 465 57.67 79.74 -44.65
CA ALA A 465 57.75 80.80 -43.64
C ALA A 465 58.20 82.12 -44.31
N VAL A 466 57.37 83.17 -44.28
CA VAL A 466 57.63 84.46 -44.95
C VAL A 466 57.21 85.69 -44.10
N PRO A 467 57.95 86.83 -44.16
CA PRO A 467 57.55 88.11 -43.55
C PRO A 467 56.32 88.76 -44.21
N VAL A 468 55.39 89.34 -43.43
CA VAL A 468 54.18 90.00 -43.94
C VAL A 468 53.94 91.35 -43.22
N VAL A 469 53.51 92.39 -43.96
CA VAL A 469 53.12 93.73 -43.44
C VAL A 469 51.70 93.65 -42.85
N VAL A 470 51.47 94.21 -41.66
CA VAL A 470 50.22 94.06 -40.90
C VAL A 470 49.30 95.29 -41.01
N THR A 471 49.81 96.53 -41.05
CA THR A 471 48.98 97.78 -41.07
C THR A 471 49.68 98.97 -41.76
N ARG A 472 48.90 99.93 -42.32
CA ARG A 472 49.33 101.22 -42.92
C ARG A 472 48.40 102.37 -42.43
N GLY A 473 48.89 103.59 -42.14
CA GLY A 473 48.07 104.69 -41.58
C GLY A 473 48.31 106.12 -42.13
N CYS A 474 47.33 107.02 -41.93
CA CYS A 474 47.35 108.47 -42.23
C CYS A 474 47.67 109.30 -40.95
N ASP A 475 48.44 110.40 -41.02
CA ASP A 475 48.59 111.30 -39.85
C ASP A 475 47.45 112.35 -39.77
N HIS A 476 46.70 112.38 -38.65
CA HIS A 476 45.71 113.42 -38.34
C HIS A 476 45.97 114.00 -36.93
N ASN A 477 46.51 115.23 -36.88
CA ASN A 477 46.89 115.94 -35.65
C ASN A 477 47.94 115.19 -34.78
N GLY A 478 48.91 114.51 -35.38
CA GLY A 478 50.04 113.86 -34.68
C GLY A 478 49.73 112.46 -34.15
N GLN A 479 48.61 111.87 -34.58
CA GLN A 479 48.22 110.49 -34.30
C GLN A 479 47.91 109.79 -35.62
N CYS A 480 48.43 108.57 -35.78
CA CYS A 480 48.14 107.73 -36.94
C CYS A 480 46.68 107.26 -36.88
N VAL A 481 45.94 107.50 -37.96
CA VAL A 481 44.54 107.10 -38.15
C VAL A 481 44.45 106.16 -39.34
N ASP A 482 43.74 105.05 -39.16
CA ASP A 482 43.64 103.99 -40.16
C ASP A 482 42.91 104.44 -41.42
N GLU A 483 43.27 103.84 -42.55
CA GLU A 483 42.67 104.08 -43.87
C GLU A 483 41.13 103.84 -43.86
N HIS A 484 40.36 104.72 -44.50
CA HIS A 484 38.87 104.73 -44.57
C HIS A 484 38.09 105.19 -43.33
N THR A 485 38.77 105.70 -42.30
CA THR A 485 38.08 106.21 -41.11
C THR A 485 37.48 107.60 -41.39
N SER A 486 36.18 107.79 -41.11
CA SER A 486 35.48 109.07 -41.24
C SER A 486 35.01 109.64 -39.90
N VAL A 487 35.29 110.91 -39.64
CA VAL A 487 34.95 111.63 -38.41
C VAL A 487 33.77 112.58 -38.68
N THR A 488 32.68 112.45 -37.92
CA THR A 488 31.46 113.29 -38.01
C THR A 488 31.31 114.12 -36.74
N GLU A 489 31.19 115.44 -36.89
CA GLU A 489 30.91 116.36 -35.76
C GLU A 489 29.79 117.33 -36.16
N ASN A 490 28.81 117.53 -35.28
CA ASN A 490 27.67 118.46 -35.44
C ASN A 490 26.87 118.27 -36.74
N CYS A 491 26.52 117.02 -37.06
CA CYS A 491 25.82 116.59 -38.29
C CYS A 491 26.51 117.04 -39.60
N VAL A 492 27.87 117.04 -39.59
CA VAL A 492 28.75 117.17 -40.77
C VAL A 492 29.92 116.14 -40.73
N THR A 493 30.13 115.36 -41.80
CA THR A 493 31.11 114.23 -41.86
C THR A 493 32.37 114.51 -42.72
N LYS A 494 33.58 114.00 -42.36
CA LYS A 494 34.88 114.04 -43.13
C LYS A 494 35.63 112.69 -43.12
N ALA A 495 36.43 112.28 -44.13
CA ALA A 495 37.10 110.95 -44.21
C ALA A 495 38.57 110.94 -44.73
N CYS A 496 39.43 109.98 -44.27
CA CYS A 496 40.80 109.73 -44.80
C CYS A 496 40.78 108.80 -46.02
N SER A 497 41.49 109.19 -47.08
CA SER A 497 41.64 108.39 -48.31
C SER A 497 43.06 108.46 -48.87
N ILE A 498 43.55 107.35 -49.40
CA ILE A 498 44.83 107.25 -50.11
C ILE A 498 44.58 107.40 -51.61
N GLU A 499 45.11 108.46 -52.23
CA GLU A 499 45.16 108.61 -53.70
C GLU A 499 46.63 108.54 -54.15
N GLY A 500 47.09 107.36 -54.59
CA GLY A 500 48.49 107.09 -54.92
C GLY A 500 49.34 106.72 -53.69
N ASP A 501 50.66 106.91 -53.73
CA ASP A 501 51.56 106.47 -52.65
C ASP A 501 51.61 107.43 -51.42
N VAL A 502 50.64 108.34 -51.21
CA VAL A 502 50.59 109.26 -50.05
C VAL A 502 49.13 109.57 -49.55
N PRO A 503 48.78 109.45 -48.24
CA PRO A 503 47.39 109.67 -47.70
C PRO A 503 46.91 111.13 -47.36
N LYS A 504 45.58 111.49 -47.43
CA LYS A 504 44.92 112.82 -47.06
C LYS A 504 43.39 112.76 -46.61
N MET A 505 42.84 113.80 -45.91
CA MET A 505 41.41 113.96 -45.42
C MET A 505 40.43 114.93 -46.20
N THR A 506 39.10 114.65 -46.32
CA THR A 506 38.04 115.46 -47.07
C THR A 506 36.57 115.44 -46.51
N VAL A 507 35.66 116.44 -46.75
CA VAL A 507 34.25 116.59 -46.19
C VAL A 507 33.11 116.02 -47.07
N THR A 508 32.03 115.41 -46.52
CA THR A 508 31.03 114.60 -47.28
C THR A 508 29.48 114.70 -47.01
N LYS A 509 28.87 115.28 -45.93
CA LYS A 509 27.35 115.26 -45.71
C LYS A 509 26.73 116.33 -44.72
N ARG A 510 25.40 116.70 -44.80
CA ARG A 510 24.57 117.61 -43.86
C ARG A 510 23.03 117.27 -43.74
N GLU A 511 22.33 117.47 -42.58
CA GLU A 511 20.93 117.01 -42.22
C GLU A 511 20.06 117.94 -41.26
N CYS A 512 18.71 117.76 -41.10
CA CYS A 512 17.76 118.46 -40.16
C CYS A 512 17.96 117.98 -38.70
N SER A 513 18.12 118.85 -37.68
CA SER A 513 18.21 118.40 -36.27
C SER A 513 16.90 118.62 -35.49
N VAL A 514 16.32 117.55 -34.92
CA VAL A 514 15.21 117.59 -33.96
C VAL A 514 15.57 116.69 -32.76
N ASN A 515 15.67 117.26 -31.56
CA ASN A 515 16.10 116.59 -30.32
C ASN A 515 17.43 115.81 -30.45
N ASP A 516 18.46 116.44 -31.05
CA ASP A 516 19.79 115.88 -31.30
C ASP A 516 19.84 114.65 -32.24
N VAL A 517 18.72 114.34 -32.90
CA VAL A 517 18.64 113.32 -33.96
C VAL A 517 18.55 114.03 -35.31
N CYS A 518 19.42 113.63 -36.23
CA CYS A 518 19.51 114.23 -37.56
C CYS A 518 18.67 113.46 -38.58
N TYR A 519 17.61 114.11 -39.09
CA TYR A 519 16.69 113.60 -40.09
C TYR A 519 17.09 114.09 -41.48
N GLY A 520 17.16 113.16 -42.44
CA GLY A 520 17.42 113.46 -43.84
C GLY A 520 16.23 114.13 -44.52
N HIS A 521 16.48 114.75 -45.68
CA HIS A 521 15.42 115.31 -46.53
C HIS A 521 14.35 114.25 -46.82
N ASP A 522 13.08 114.64 -46.66
CA ASP A 522 11.89 113.81 -46.80
C ASP A 522 11.65 112.70 -45.75
N GLN A 523 12.48 112.59 -44.72
CA GLN A 523 12.21 111.64 -43.64
C GLN A 523 11.04 112.08 -42.76
N THR A 524 10.17 111.13 -42.47
CA THR A 524 9.01 111.28 -41.58
C THR A 524 9.29 110.75 -40.18
N TRP A 525 8.64 111.30 -39.15
CA TRP A 525 8.64 110.78 -37.77
C TRP A 525 7.30 111.03 -37.09
N GLU A 526 7.00 110.30 -36.02
CA GLU A 526 5.74 110.43 -35.29
C GLU A 526 5.88 111.44 -34.13
N ASP A 527 4.85 112.27 -33.91
CA ASP A 527 4.71 113.16 -32.76
C ASP A 527 3.32 112.94 -32.11
N GLY A 528 3.29 112.07 -31.10
CA GLY A 528 2.06 111.49 -30.54
C GLY A 528 1.41 110.51 -31.51
N CYS A 529 0.07 110.51 -31.61
CA CYS A 529 -0.66 109.74 -32.63
C CYS A 529 -0.80 110.49 -33.97
N ASN A 530 0.22 111.28 -34.33
CA ASN A 530 0.28 112.04 -35.59
C ASN A 530 1.64 111.85 -36.28
N ASP A 531 1.66 111.86 -37.61
CA ASP A 531 2.89 111.70 -38.42
C ASP A 531 3.43 113.06 -38.95
N MET A 532 4.76 113.27 -38.98
CA MET A 532 5.51 114.50 -39.35
C MET A 532 6.55 114.23 -40.48
N LYS A 533 7.11 115.25 -41.17
CA LYS A 533 8.12 115.15 -42.26
C LYS A 533 9.15 116.31 -42.30
N CYS A 534 10.46 116.07 -42.53
CA CYS A 534 11.54 117.08 -42.66
C CYS A 534 11.77 117.52 -44.13
N ASN A 535 11.85 118.82 -44.37
CA ASN A 535 12.12 119.42 -45.68
C ASN A 535 13.41 120.26 -45.68
N VAL A 536 14.30 120.06 -46.66
CA VAL A 536 15.63 120.71 -46.76
C VAL A 536 15.75 121.42 -48.12
N GLU A 537 15.90 122.74 -48.12
CA GLU A 537 16.11 123.53 -49.34
C GLU A 537 17.38 124.39 -49.19
N GLY A 538 18.37 124.14 -50.05
CA GLY A 538 19.64 124.85 -50.04
C GLY A 538 20.44 124.63 -48.75
N SER A 539 20.81 125.71 -48.08
CA SER A 539 21.61 125.70 -46.85
C SER A 539 20.79 125.61 -45.54
N SER A 540 19.48 125.31 -45.59
CA SER A 540 18.59 125.25 -44.41
C SER A 540 17.50 124.15 -44.44
N ALA A 541 17.00 123.69 -43.27
CA ALA A 541 16.23 122.44 -43.09
C ALA A 541 15.15 122.51 -41.95
N VAL A 542 13.83 122.20 -42.16
CA VAL A 542 12.68 122.32 -41.18
C VAL A 542 11.45 121.31 -41.30
N PRO A 543 10.62 121.01 -40.23
CA PRO A 543 9.48 120.01 -40.16
C PRO A 543 7.98 120.37 -40.54
N VAL A 544 7.08 119.40 -40.91
CA VAL A 544 5.58 119.55 -41.22
C VAL A 544 4.67 118.29 -40.90
N VAL A 545 3.34 118.38 -40.59
CA VAL A 545 2.37 117.27 -40.14
C VAL A 545 1.50 116.60 -41.25
N VAL A 546 1.11 115.30 -41.13
CA VAL A 546 0.43 114.43 -42.14
C VAL A 546 -0.90 113.69 -41.75
N THR A 547 -1.09 113.02 -40.58
CA THR A 547 -2.29 112.14 -40.23
C THR A 547 -2.66 112.11 -38.70
N ARG A 548 -3.85 111.61 -38.24
CA ARG A 548 -4.35 111.62 -36.79
C ARG A 548 -5.02 110.29 -36.28
N GLY A 549 -4.83 109.87 -35.00
CA GLY A 549 -5.46 108.66 -34.35
C GLY A 549 -5.80 108.72 -32.82
N CYS A 550 -6.45 107.68 -32.23
CA CYS A 550 -6.79 107.52 -30.77
C CYS A 550 -5.67 106.85 -29.96
N ASP A 551 -5.39 107.27 -28.72
CA ASP A 551 -4.50 106.49 -27.81
C ASP A 551 -5.27 105.43 -27.01
N HIS A 552 -4.84 104.17 -27.07
CA HIS A 552 -5.26 103.09 -26.19
C HIS A 552 -4.03 102.39 -25.58
N ASN A 553 -3.83 102.56 -24.27
CA ASN A 553 -2.70 102.00 -23.51
C ASN A 553 -1.31 102.35 -24.08
N GLY A 554 -1.14 103.53 -24.68
CA GLY A 554 0.13 104.01 -25.24
C GLY A 554 0.36 103.61 -26.70
N GLN A 555 -0.64 103.01 -27.37
CA GLN A 555 -0.61 102.70 -28.79
C GLN A 555 -1.74 103.41 -29.54
N CYS A 556 -1.39 103.97 -30.70
CA CYS A 556 -2.31 104.70 -31.54
C CYS A 556 -3.18 103.73 -32.35
N VAL A 557 -4.49 103.81 -32.18
CA VAL A 557 -5.48 103.00 -32.90
C VAL A 557 -6.31 103.88 -33.81
N ASP A 558 -6.46 103.40 -35.05
CA ASP A 558 -7.26 104.07 -36.07
C ASP A 558 -8.75 104.09 -35.69
N GLU A 559 -9.47 105.09 -36.18
CA GLU A 559 -10.89 105.29 -35.93
C GLU A 559 -11.72 104.03 -36.28
N LYS A 560 -12.64 103.62 -35.40
CA LYS A 560 -13.51 102.41 -35.45
C LYS A 560 -12.86 101.07 -35.09
N THR A 561 -11.60 101.07 -34.70
CA THR A 561 -10.92 99.84 -34.24
C THR A 561 -11.42 99.42 -32.85
N SER A 562 -11.72 98.13 -32.66
CA SER A 562 -12.15 97.56 -31.37
C SER A 562 -11.06 96.67 -30.77
N VAL A 563 -10.74 96.87 -29.49
CA VAL A 563 -9.71 96.15 -28.74
C VAL A 563 -10.37 95.40 -27.58
N THR A 564 -10.05 94.11 -27.41
CA THR A 564 -10.57 93.27 -26.31
C THR A 564 -9.44 92.90 -25.36
N GLU A 565 -9.59 93.27 -24.08
CA GLU A 565 -8.64 92.95 -23.01
C GLU A 565 -9.39 92.38 -21.81
N ASN A 566 -8.84 91.33 -21.18
CA ASN A 566 -9.45 90.64 -20.02
C ASN A 566 -10.92 90.23 -20.24
N CYS A 567 -11.25 89.74 -21.43
CA CYS A 567 -12.61 89.37 -21.84
C CYS A 567 -13.63 90.52 -21.82
N ILE A 568 -13.15 91.77 -21.95
CA ILE A 568 -13.95 92.98 -22.11
C ILE A 568 -13.54 93.69 -23.42
N THR A 569 -14.48 93.94 -24.32
CA THR A 569 -14.23 94.61 -25.61
C THR A 569 -14.52 96.11 -25.55
N LYS A 570 -13.67 96.98 -26.13
CA LYS A 570 -13.79 98.45 -26.24
C LYS A 570 -13.55 98.94 -27.68
N THR A 571 -14.15 100.05 -28.14
CA THR A 571 -14.04 100.58 -29.53
C THR A 571 -13.73 102.09 -29.58
N CYS A 572 -12.80 102.53 -30.46
CA CYS A 572 -12.40 103.94 -30.67
C CYS A 572 -13.39 104.66 -31.61
N SER A 573 -13.86 105.84 -31.20
CA SER A 573 -14.78 106.70 -31.96
C SER A 573 -14.41 108.19 -31.78
N ILE A 574 -14.41 108.96 -32.86
CA ILE A 574 -14.14 110.42 -32.82
C ILE A 574 -15.46 111.18 -32.66
N GLU A 575 -15.63 111.86 -31.52
CA GLU A 575 -16.72 112.82 -31.29
C GLU A 575 -16.10 114.21 -31.09
N GLY A 576 -16.02 115.01 -32.16
CA GLY A 576 -15.42 116.35 -32.17
C GLY A 576 -13.91 116.33 -32.46
N ASP A 577 -13.17 117.32 -31.95
CA ASP A 577 -11.73 117.49 -32.20
C ASP A 577 -10.83 116.55 -31.37
N MET A 578 -11.38 115.60 -30.61
CA MET A 578 -10.63 114.65 -29.78
C MET A 578 -11.18 113.20 -29.84
N PRO A 579 -10.37 112.19 -30.18
CA PRO A 579 -10.78 110.76 -30.21
C PRO A 579 -10.93 110.08 -28.80
N LYS A 580 -11.89 109.14 -28.58
CA LYS A 580 -12.06 108.37 -27.29
C LYS A 580 -12.54 106.89 -27.44
N MET A 581 -12.31 106.01 -26.43
CA MET A 581 -12.66 104.56 -26.39
C MET A 581 -13.90 104.19 -25.53
N THR A 582 -14.77 103.24 -25.94
CA THR A 582 -16.05 102.85 -25.25
C THR A 582 -16.30 101.32 -25.16
N ILE A 583 -16.80 100.74 -24.03
CA ILE A 583 -16.98 99.26 -23.80
C ILE A 583 -18.24 98.67 -24.48
N THR A 584 -18.15 97.45 -25.06
CA THR A 584 -19.21 96.77 -25.83
C THR A 584 -19.52 95.29 -25.49
N LYS A 585 -18.67 94.49 -24.80
CA LYS A 585 -18.97 93.07 -24.38
C LYS A 585 -18.22 92.63 -23.09
N ARG A 586 -18.73 91.63 -22.31
CA ARG A 586 -18.09 91.02 -21.10
C ARG A 586 -18.15 89.47 -21.08
N GLY A 587 -17.15 88.78 -20.52
CA GLY A 587 -17.08 87.30 -20.31
C GLY A 587 -16.07 86.89 -19.20
N CYS A 588 -15.94 85.59 -18.87
CA CYS A 588 -14.92 85.06 -17.94
C CYS A 588 -13.71 84.48 -18.69
N ASP A 589 -12.50 84.63 -18.14
CA ASP A 589 -11.32 83.90 -18.62
C ASP A 589 -11.31 82.45 -18.10
N HIS A 590 -11.16 81.50 -19.00
CA HIS A 590 -10.88 80.11 -18.68
C HIS A 590 -9.72 79.60 -19.56
N ASN A 591 -8.55 79.41 -18.94
CA ASN A 591 -7.31 78.96 -19.60
C ASN A 591 -6.90 79.81 -20.81
N GLY A 592 -7.09 81.13 -20.77
CA GLY A 592 -6.72 82.07 -21.83
C GLY A 592 -7.78 82.24 -22.93
N GLN A 593 -8.96 81.62 -22.79
CA GLN A 593 -10.11 81.81 -23.67
C GLN A 593 -11.28 82.44 -22.93
N CYS A 594 -11.91 83.43 -23.56
CA CYS A 594 -13.06 84.12 -23.00
C CYS A 594 -14.34 83.30 -23.23
N VAL A 595 -14.95 82.82 -22.15
CA VAL A 595 -16.25 82.15 -22.17
C VAL A 595 -17.36 83.10 -21.75
N ASP A 596 -18.51 82.98 -22.41
CA ASP A 596 -19.68 83.82 -22.11
C ASP A 596 -20.27 83.44 -20.72
N GLU A 597 -21.08 84.33 -20.16
CA GLU A 597 -21.72 84.13 -18.86
C GLU A 597 -22.60 82.85 -18.84
N LYS A 598 -22.54 82.07 -17.75
CA LYS A 598 -23.25 80.78 -17.52
C LYS A 598 -22.73 79.57 -18.30
N THR A 599 -21.64 79.70 -19.05
CA THR A 599 -20.99 78.53 -19.65
C THR A 599 -20.31 77.68 -18.56
N SER A 600 -20.60 76.38 -18.53
CA SER A 600 -19.93 75.40 -17.68
C SER A 600 -18.88 74.63 -18.48
N VAL A 601 -17.68 74.47 -17.91
CA VAL A 601 -16.57 73.71 -18.48
C VAL A 601 -16.17 72.61 -17.50
N THR A 602 -16.09 71.38 -17.97
CA THR A 602 -15.67 70.22 -17.16
C THR A 602 -14.28 69.78 -17.59
N GLU A 603 -13.31 69.88 -16.68
CA GLU A 603 -11.94 69.41 -16.89
C GLU A 603 -11.52 68.52 -15.71
N ASN A 604 -10.88 67.38 -16.00
CA ASN A 604 -10.43 66.42 -14.98
C ASN A 604 -11.52 66.03 -13.96
N CYS A 605 -12.75 65.79 -14.43
CA CYS A 605 -13.90 65.42 -13.59
C CYS A 605 -14.30 66.48 -12.55
N ILE A 606 -13.89 67.73 -12.77
CA ILE A 606 -14.33 68.91 -12.01
C ILE A 606 -15.05 69.84 -12.99
N THR A 607 -16.31 70.16 -12.69
CA THR A 607 -17.10 71.11 -13.48
C THR A 607 -17.03 72.49 -12.84
N LYS A 608 -16.67 73.52 -13.62
CA LYS A 608 -16.65 74.93 -13.22
C LYS A 608 -17.62 75.73 -14.10
N THR A 609 -18.28 76.75 -13.56
CA THR A 609 -19.25 77.58 -14.30
C THR A 609 -18.91 79.06 -14.17
N CYS A 610 -18.97 79.81 -15.29
CA CYS A 610 -18.73 81.25 -15.33
C CYS A 610 -19.92 82.02 -14.73
N SER A 611 -19.63 82.89 -13.78
CA SER A 611 -20.62 83.72 -13.07
C SER A 611 -20.06 85.14 -12.92
N ILE A 612 -20.86 86.16 -13.28
CA ILE A 612 -20.51 87.58 -13.19
C ILE A 612 -21.24 88.19 -11.98
N GLU A 613 -20.48 88.73 -11.02
CA GLU A 613 -20.99 89.47 -9.87
C GLU A 613 -20.37 90.88 -9.88
N GLY A 614 -21.15 91.87 -10.32
CA GLY A 614 -20.68 93.26 -10.48
C GLY A 614 -19.67 93.42 -11.62
N ASP A 615 -18.51 94.01 -11.32
CA ASP A 615 -17.39 94.16 -12.28
C ASP A 615 -16.40 92.98 -12.25
N MET A 616 -16.67 91.92 -11.47
CA MET A 616 -15.82 90.73 -11.40
C MET A 616 -16.50 89.50 -12.02
N SER A 617 -15.83 88.87 -12.97
CA SER A 617 -16.21 87.60 -13.59
C SER A 617 -15.32 86.48 -13.04
N LYS A 618 -15.90 85.39 -12.48
CA LYS A 618 -15.13 84.25 -11.95
C LYS A 618 -15.74 82.88 -12.29
N MET A 619 -14.88 81.87 -12.43
CA MET A 619 -15.25 80.47 -12.59
C MET A 619 -15.43 79.79 -11.22
N THR A 620 -16.62 79.26 -10.93
CA THR A 620 -16.94 78.59 -9.65
C THR A 620 -17.13 77.09 -9.84
N ILE A 621 -16.55 76.24 -8.98
CA ILE A 621 -16.70 74.76 -9.06
C ILE A 621 -18.14 74.37 -8.66
N THR A 622 -18.83 73.62 -9.52
CA THR A 622 -20.22 73.18 -9.31
C THR A 622 -20.37 71.67 -9.17
N LYS A 623 -19.40 70.85 -9.62
CA LYS A 623 -19.44 69.37 -9.53
C LYS A 623 -18.04 68.76 -9.39
N ARG A 624 -17.87 67.73 -8.55
CA ARG A 624 -16.65 66.92 -8.40
C ARG A 624 -16.96 65.42 -8.51
N GLU A 625 -16.20 64.69 -9.32
CA GLU A 625 -16.33 63.26 -9.58
C GLU A 625 -14.96 62.58 -9.54
N CYS A 626 -14.90 61.27 -9.29
CA CYS A 626 -13.63 60.54 -9.26
C CYS A 626 -13.20 60.16 -10.68
N LYS A 627 -11.96 60.46 -11.06
CA LYS A 627 -11.39 59.99 -12.32
C LYS A 627 -10.96 58.52 -12.18
N TYR A 628 -11.52 57.63 -12.98
CA TYR A 628 -11.14 56.22 -13.02
C TYR A 628 -11.12 55.71 -14.46
N ASN A 629 -9.98 55.19 -14.94
CA ASN A 629 -9.75 54.74 -16.32
C ASN A 629 -10.20 55.71 -17.43
N GLY A 630 -10.08 57.02 -17.18
CA GLY A 630 -10.44 58.06 -18.15
C GLY A 630 -11.89 58.55 -18.07
N GLU A 631 -12.75 57.87 -17.31
CA GLU A 631 -14.14 58.26 -17.09
C GLU A 631 -14.34 58.94 -15.71
N CYS A 632 -15.40 59.73 -15.60
CA CYS A 632 -15.78 60.41 -14.36
C CYS A 632 -16.86 59.60 -13.63
N ILE A 633 -16.50 59.03 -12.48
CA ILE A 633 -17.36 58.20 -11.64
C ILE A 633 -18.05 59.09 -10.60
N ALA A 634 -19.37 59.01 -10.56
CA ALA A 634 -20.17 59.80 -9.61
C ALA A 634 -19.87 59.38 -8.16
N LYS A 635 -20.06 60.31 -7.22
CA LYS A 635 -19.95 60.03 -5.78
C LYS A 635 -20.82 58.81 -5.41
N ASP A 636 -20.26 57.91 -4.60
CA ASP A 636 -20.85 56.67 -4.09
C ASP A 636 -21.09 55.56 -5.14
N GLN A 637 -20.72 55.78 -6.40
CA GLN A 637 -20.78 54.76 -7.44
C GLN A 637 -19.61 53.76 -7.30
N ASN A 638 -19.93 52.47 -7.45
CA ASN A 638 -18.98 51.37 -7.37
C ASN A 638 -18.48 50.97 -8.76
N VAL A 639 -17.19 50.69 -8.85
CA VAL A 639 -16.53 50.14 -10.03
C VAL A 639 -15.76 48.89 -9.59
N THR A 640 -16.07 47.75 -10.21
CA THR A 640 -15.37 46.49 -9.95
C THR A 640 -14.41 46.20 -11.10
N GLU A 641 -13.13 46.05 -10.78
CA GLU A 641 -12.09 45.72 -11.76
C GLU A 641 -11.04 44.81 -11.11
N ASN A 642 -10.61 43.77 -11.83
CA ASN A 642 -9.59 42.82 -11.35
C ASN A 642 -9.89 42.20 -9.97
N CYS A 643 -11.17 41.90 -9.70
CA CYS A 643 -11.66 41.34 -8.43
C CYS A 643 -11.56 42.29 -7.21
N ASP A 644 -11.28 43.58 -7.45
CA ASP A 644 -11.40 44.66 -6.47
C ASP A 644 -12.63 45.52 -6.78
N THR A 645 -13.49 45.76 -5.80
CA THR A 645 -14.57 46.75 -5.90
C THR A 645 -14.12 48.04 -5.23
N LYS A 646 -14.12 49.13 -6.00
CA LYS A 646 -13.75 50.48 -5.58
C LYS A 646 -14.96 51.39 -5.62
N GLN A 647 -15.13 52.26 -4.63
CA GLN A 647 -16.20 53.24 -4.56
C GLN A 647 -15.61 54.66 -4.63
N CYS A 648 -16.23 55.55 -5.40
CA CYS A 648 -15.84 56.96 -5.39
C CYS A 648 -16.28 57.64 -4.09
N SER A 649 -15.32 58.13 -3.28
CA SER A 649 -15.59 58.93 -2.09
C SER A 649 -14.98 60.33 -2.22
N ILE A 650 -15.68 61.33 -1.69
CA ILE A 650 -15.20 62.72 -1.63
C ILE A 650 -14.92 63.03 -0.16
N GLU A 651 -13.65 63.12 0.20
CA GLU A 651 -13.18 63.45 1.55
C GLU A 651 -12.31 64.71 1.46
N ASN A 652 -12.62 65.75 2.24
CA ASN A 652 -11.89 67.04 2.26
C ASN A 652 -11.69 67.67 0.86
N ASP A 653 -12.75 67.75 0.06
CA ASP A 653 -12.74 68.28 -1.32
C ASP A 653 -11.87 67.51 -2.34
N ILE A 654 -11.36 66.32 -1.97
CA ILE A 654 -10.59 65.43 -2.83
C ILE A 654 -11.46 64.20 -3.16
N ALA A 655 -11.76 64.03 -4.45
CA ALA A 655 -12.42 62.84 -4.95
C ALA A 655 -11.39 61.71 -5.15
N LYS A 656 -11.54 60.59 -4.45
CA LYS A 656 -10.65 59.42 -4.55
C LYS A 656 -11.44 58.11 -4.61
N MET A 657 -10.90 57.13 -5.32
CA MET A 657 -11.46 55.78 -5.34
C MET A 657 -10.96 54.99 -4.11
N LYS A 658 -11.89 54.50 -3.30
CA LYS A 658 -11.59 53.69 -2.11
C LYS A 658 -11.96 52.23 -2.37
N ILE A 659 -11.03 51.29 -2.16
CA ILE A 659 -11.33 49.85 -2.25
C ILE A 659 -12.26 49.49 -1.08
N ILE A 660 -13.43 48.91 -1.38
CA ILE A 660 -14.42 48.47 -0.38
C ILE A 660 -14.51 46.94 -0.29
N GLN A 661 -14.08 46.21 -1.32
CA GLN A 661 -14.02 44.75 -1.33
C GLN A 661 -12.86 44.29 -2.22
N ARG A 662 -12.13 43.27 -1.75
CA ARG A 662 -11.01 42.64 -2.45
C ARG A 662 -11.25 41.13 -2.46
N GLU A 663 -10.93 40.45 -3.56
CA GLU A 663 -11.12 39.00 -3.74
C GLU A 663 -9.89 38.37 -4.41
N CYS A 664 -9.65 37.06 -4.21
CA CYS A 664 -8.54 36.38 -4.86
C CYS A 664 -8.90 36.06 -6.31
N ARG A 665 -8.05 36.51 -7.25
CA ARG A 665 -8.19 36.20 -8.68
C ARG A 665 -7.39 34.96 -9.04
N VAL A 666 -8.06 33.92 -9.53
CA VAL A 666 -7.42 32.70 -10.06
C VAL A 666 -8.07 32.32 -11.38
N ASN A 667 -7.27 32.24 -12.46
CA ASN A 667 -7.72 31.91 -13.82
C ASN A 667 -8.94 32.73 -14.30
N GLY A 668 -9.04 34.01 -13.89
CA GLY A 668 -10.13 34.91 -14.28
C GLY A 668 -11.38 34.84 -13.41
N VAL A 669 -11.43 33.95 -12.40
CA VAL A 669 -12.53 33.84 -11.44
C VAL A 669 -12.15 34.49 -10.11
N CYS A 670 -13.08 35.24 -9.52
CA CYS A 670 -12.88 35.91 -8.23
C CYS A 670 -13.45 35.07 -7.07
N TYR A 671 -12.64 34.85 -6.04
CA TYR A 671 -12.99 34.09 -4.85
C TYR A 671 -12.99 35.00 -3.62
N GLY A 672 -14.13 35.09 -2.94
CA GLY A 672 -14.27 35.86 -1.70
C GLY A 672 -13.43 35.31 -0.54
N LYS A 673 -13.32 36.10 0.54
CA LYS A 673 -12.55 35.74 1.75
C LYS A 673 -12.91 34.33 2.24
N ASN A 674 -11.91 33.48 2.47
CA ASN A 674 -12.03 32.10 2.95
C ASN A 674 -12.83 31.14 2.03
N LYS A 675 -13.19 31.54 0.81
CA LYS A 675 -13.70 30.58 -0.17
C LYS A 675 -12.59 29.60 -0.55
N SER A 676 -12.91 28.31 -0.44
CA SER A 676 -12.03 27.24 -0.89
C SER A 676 -12.44 26.73 -2.27
N TRP A 677 -11.46 26.35 -3.07
CA TRP A 677 -11.64 25.68 -4.37
C TRP A 677 -10.50 24.67 -4.57
N ASN A 678 -10.64 23.80 -5.57
CA ASN A 678 -9.59 22.88 -5.96
C ASN A 678 -8.89 23.41 -7.21
N ASP A 679 -7.57 23.43 -7.19
CA ASP A 679 -6.72 23.71 -8.35
C ASP A 679 -5.90 22.46 -8.63
N GLY A 680 -6.36 21.65 -9.58
CA GLY A 680 -5.92 20.26 -9.73
C GLY A 680 -6.20 19.44 -8.46
N CYS A 681 -5.16 18.80 -7.92
CA CYS A 681 -5.24 18.02 -6.68
C CYS A 681 -4.85 18.81 -5.42
N ASN A 682 -4.67 20.12 -5.55
CA ASN A 682 -4.43 21.01 -4.43
C ASN A 682 -5.73 21.68 -3.99
N GLY A 683 -6.06 21.60 -2.70
CA GLY A 683 -7.08 22.41 -2.07
C GLY A 683 -6.52 23.79 -1.79
N MET A 684 -7.14 24.81 -2.38
CA MET A 684 -6.77 26.22 -2.25
C MET A 684 -7.82 26.96 -1.42
N ARG A 685 -7.41 28.04 -0.75
CA ARG A 685 -8.31 28.96 -0.05
C ARG A 685 -7.87 30.39 -0.30
N CYS A 686 -8.82 31.30 -0.48
CA CYS A 686 -8.52 32.72 -0.63
C CYS A 686 -8.21 33.34 0.74
N LYS A 687 -6.95 33.73 0.96
CA LYS A 687 -6.52 34.49 2.12
C LYS A 687 -6.43 35.97 1.76
N ILE A 688 -7.09 36.79 2.57
CA ILE A 688 -7.13 38.24 2.37
C ILE A 688 -6.57 38.90 3.62
N ASP A 689 -5.43 39.55 3.44
CA ASP A 689 -4.75 40.40 4.43
C ASP A 689 -4.97 41.89 4.06
N GLU A 690 -4.61 42.81 4.95
CA GLU A 690 -4.85 44.26 4.79
C GLU A 690 -4.27 44.83 3.47
N SER A 691 -3.19 44.25 2.97
CA SER A 691 -2.47 44.72 1.77
C SER A 691 -2.56 43.80 0.55
N SER A 692 -3.04 42.55 0.68
CA SER A 692 -3.11 41.62 -0.47
C SER A 692 -4.16 40.52 -0.31
N ALA A 693 -4.69 40.03 -1.44
CA ALA A 693 -5.49 38.81 -1.51
C ALA A 693 -4.75 37.78 -2.36
N LYS A 694 -4.37 36.65 -1.75
CA LYS A 694 -3.61 35.59 -2.41
C LYS A 694 -4.22 34.22 -2.14
N PRO A 695 -4.19 33.31 -3.12
CA PRO A 695 -4.46 31.90 -2.90
C PRO A 695 -3.45 31.30 -1.90
N GLU A 696 -3.95 30.59 -0.89
CA GLU A 696 -3.18 29.83 0.07
C GLU A 696 -3.49 28.34 -0.14
N VAL A 697 -2.46 27.51 -0.26
CA VAL A 697 -2.62 26.05 -0.34
C VAL A 697 -2.99 25.55 1.05
N VAL A 698 -4.18 24.98 1.20
CA VAL A 698 -4.67 24.38 2.46
C VAL A 698 -4.56 22.86 2.45
N LYS A 699 -4.44 22.23 1.28
CA LYS A 699 -4.27 20.80 1.14
C LYS A 699 -3.47 20.49 -0.12
N ARG A 700 -2.40 19.69 -0.03
CA ARG A 700 -1.63 19.26 -1.19
C ARG A 700 -2.03 17.85 -1.62
N GLY A 701 -2.01 17.58 -2.92
CA GLY A 701 -2.28 16.25 -3.46
C GLY A 701 -1.67 16.02 -4.83
N CYS A 702 -1.48 14.75 -5.18
CA CYS A 702 -0.96 14.28 -6.45
C CYS A 702 -2.10 13.73 -7.31
N ASP A 703 -2.03 13.93 -8.63
CA ASP A 703 -2.93 13.27 -9.56
C ASP A 703 -2.40 11.87 -9.89
N HIS A 704 -3.23 10.85 -9.74
CA HIS A 704 -2.96 9.47 -10.16
C HIS A 704 -4.18 8.93 -10.89
N ASN A 705 -4.06 8.71 -12.20
CA ASN A 705 -5.13 8.23 -13.10
C ASN A 705 -6.44 9.04 -13.01
N GLY A 706 -6.36 10.37 -12.82
CA GLY A 706 -7.53 11.25 -12.73
C GLY A 706 -8.18 11.29 -11.35
N LYS A 707 -7.54 10.71 -10.32
CA LYS A 707 -7.96 10.80 -8.92
C LYS A 707 -6.89 11.49 -8.08
N CYS A 708 -7.33 12.39 -7.22
CA CYS A 708 -6.43 13.13 -6.32
C CYS A 708 -6.10 12.34 -5.06
N ILE A 709 -4.81 12.14 -4.82
CA ILE A 709 -4.24 11.45 -3.67
C ILE A 709 -3.58 12.49 -2.77
N ASP A 710 -4.04 12.57 -1.52
CA ASP A 710 -3.49 13.50 -0.54
C ASP A 710 -2.00 13.25 -0.26
N GLU A 711 -1.26 14.30 0.10
CA GLU A 711 0.14 14.20 0.53
C GLU A 711 0.34 13.12 1.61
N ASN A 712 1.35 12.27 1.45
CA ASN A 712 1.64 11.10 2.29
C ASN A 712 0.58 9.98 2.27
N LYS A 713 -0.42 10.04 1.39
CA LYS A 713 -1.32 8.93 1.13
C LYS A 713 -0.89 8.16 -0.12
N GLY A 714 -1.10 6.85 -0.07
CA GLY A 714 -0.70 5.94 -1.12
C GLY A 714 -1.88 5.26 -1.79
N VAL A 715 -1.70 4.93 -3.07
CA VAL A 715 -2.57 4.03 -3.83
C VAL A 715 -1.77 2.79 -4.14
N THR A 716 -2.38 1.64 -3.91
CA THR A 716 -1.82 0.34 -4.28
C THR A 716 -2.55 -0.14 -5.52
N GLU A 717 -1.83 -0.25 -6.63
CA GLU A 717 -2.28 -0.84 -7.90
C GLU A 717 -1.20 -1.84 -8.33
N ASP A 718 -1.62 -3.03 -8.78
CA ASP A 718 -0.71 -4.10 -9.23
C ASP A 718 0.43 -4.41 -8.23
N CYS A 719 0.09 -4.39 -6.93
CA CYS A 719 1.03 -4.60 -5.82
C CYS A 719 2.20 -3.61 -5.72
N LEU A 720 2.07 -2.46 -6.39
CA LEU A 720 2.93 -1.31 -6.25
C LEU A 720 2.19 -0.23 -5.46
N THR A 721 2.66 0.05 -4.25
CA THR A 721 2.14 1.19 -3.50
C THR A 721 2.92 2.43 -3.89
N LYS A 722 2.23 3.38 -4.51
CA LYS A 722 2.76 4.69 -4.87
C LYS A 722 2.20 5.71 -3.89
N THR A 723 3.08 6.41 -3.18
CA THR A 723 2.71 7.47 -2.23
C THR A 723 2.95 8.84 -2.84
N CYS A 724 1.98 9.72 -2.68
CA CYS A 724 2.11 11.12 -3.11
C CYS A 724 3.20 11.82 -2.30
N SER A 725 4.25 12.28 -2.99
CA SER A 725 5.42 12.98 -2.43
C SER A 725 5.70 14.27 -3.21
N PHE A 726 6.50 15.17 -2.64
CA PHE A 726 6.82 16.46 -3.23
C PHE A 726 8.34 16.68 -3.25
N ASP A 727 8.87 17.09 -4.40
CA ASP A 727 10.24 17.60 -4.53
C ASP A 727 10.13 19.12 -4.77
N GLY A 728 10.32 19.89 -3.71
CA GLY A 728 9.94 21.30 -3.66
C GLY A 728 8.43 21.52 -3.87
N ASP A 729 8.07 22.18 -4.97
CA ASP A 729 6.68 22.46 -5.37
C ASP A 729 6.10 21.45 -6.37
N MET A 730 6.91 20.49 -6.85
CA MET A 730 6.48 19.54 -7.87
C MET A 730 5.90 18.27 -7.21
N PRO A 731 4.60 17.96 -7.39
CA PRO A 731 4.01 16.71 -6.93
C PRO A 731 4.49 15.55 -7.81
N TYR A 732 4.92 14.45 -7.19
CA TYR A 732 5.21 13.21 -7.90
C TYR A 732 4.81 11.98 -7.08
N MET A 733 4.42 10.92 -7.78
CA MET A 733 4.10 9.64 -7.15
C MET A 733 5.39 8.87 -6.92
N ARG A 734 5.83 8.79 -5.66
CA ARG A 734 7.00 7.99 -5.26
C ARG A 734 6.57 6.56 -4.99
N VAL A 735 7.24 5.58 -5.60
CA VAL A 735 7.07 4.17 -5.22
C VAL A 735 7.56 4.03 -3.78
N SER A 736 6.66 3.70 -2.86
CA SER A 736 6.94 3.60 -1.42
C SER A 736 6.97 2.16 -0.94
N LYS A 737 6.24 1.26 -1.60
CA LYS A 737 6.35 -0.19 -1.41
C LYS A 737 6.20 -0.92 -2.73
N THR A 738 7.01 -1.94 -2.90
CA THR A 738 7.02 -2.91 -3.99
C THR A 738 6.57 -4.26 -3.43
N GLY A 739 5.71 -4.95 -4.17
CA GLY A 739 5.19 -6.26 -3.81
C GLY A 739 4.80 -7.06 -5.04
N CYS A 740 4.55 -8.34 -4.85
CA CYS A 740 4.19 -9.29 -5.89
C CYS A 740 2.73 -9.72 -5.70
N ASP A 741 2.00 -9.92 -6.79
CA ASP A 741 0.65 -10.48 -6.76
C ASP A 741 0.73 -12.00 -6.54
N HIS A 742 0.02 -12.49 -5.52
CA HIS A 742 -0.20 -13.92 -5.27
C HIS A 742 -1.69 -14.16 -5.02
N ASN A 743 -2.38 -14.75 -5.99
CA ASN A 743 -3.82 -15.06 -5.96
C ASN A 743 -4.74 -13.84 -5.66
N GLY A 744 -4.36 -12.64 -6.07
CA GLY A 744 -5.14 -11.41 -5.86
C GLY A 744 -4.83 -10.68 -4.54
N GLU A 745 -3.86 -11.16 -3.76
CA GLU A 745 -3.33 -10.49 -2.58
C GLU A 745 -1.87 -10.06 -2.80
N CYS A 746 -1.51 -8.88 -2.31
CA CYS A 746 -0.16 -8.33 -2.48
C CYS A 746 0.79 -8.77 -1.37
N VAL A 747 1.91 -9.37 -1.77
CA VAL A 747 2.99 -9.83 -0.90
C VAL A 747 4.14 -8.83 -0.99
N ASP A 748 4.47 -8.16 0.12
CA ASP A 748 5.60 -7.21 0.18
C ASP A 748 6.93 -7.87 -0.25
N GLU A 749 7.84 -7.10 -0.84
CA GLU A 749 9.17 -7.55 -1.25
C GLU A 749 9.93 -8.25 -0.10
N ASN A 750 10.57 -9.39 -0.39
CA ASN A 750 11.23 -10.30 0.56
C ASN A 750 10.29 -11.06 1.51
N ASN A 751 8.98 -10.80 1.50
CA ASN A 751 8.03 -11.65 2.21
C ASN A 751 7.73 -12.92 1.40
N SER A 752 7.39 -13.96 2.15
CA SER A 752 7.21 -15.30 1.63
C SER A 752 5.83 -15.82 1.96
N VAL A 753 5.16 -16.42 0.97
CA VAL A 753 3.89 -17.12 1.14
C VAL A 753 4.15 -18.60 0.97
N THR A 754 3.69 -19.41 1.92
CA THR A 754 3.78 -20.87 1.83
C THR A 754 2.40 -21.44 1.57
N GLU A 755 2.24 -22.10 0.43
CA GLU A 755 0.98 -22.74 0.03
C GLU A 755 1.30 -24.14 -0.48
N ASN A 756 0.58 -25.16 -0.01
CA ASN A 756 0.83 -26.58 -0.34
C ASN A 756 2.31 -26.99 -0.16
N CYS A 757 2.93 -26.54 0.94
CA CYS A 757 4.34 -26.76 1.27
C CYS A 757 5.35 -26.26 0.23
N VAL A 758 4.94 -25.31 -0.62
CA VAL A 758 5.82 -24.55 -1.50
C VAL A 758 5.87 -23.13 -0.97
N THR A 759 7.04 -22.70 -0.53
CA THR A 759 7.30 -21.31 -0.17
C THR A 759 7.73 -20.57 -1.42
N LYS A 760 6.97 -19.54 -1.76
CA LYS A 760 7.31 -18.55 -2.78
C LYS A 760 7.67 -17.25 -2.08
N THR A 761 8.77 -16.62 -2.48
CA THR A 761 9.20 -15.32 -1.98
C THR A 761 9.06 -14.30 -3.09
N CYS A 762 8.49 -13.15 -2.77
CA CYS A 762 8.44 -12.02 -3.67
C CYS A 762 9.84 -11.45 -3.86
N ALA A 763 10.37 -11.53 -5.09
CA ALA A 763 11.71 -11.07 -5.44
C ALA A 763 11.73 -10.47 -6.85
N PHE A 764 12.68 -9.57 -7.11
CA PHE A 764 12.88 -8.99 -8.44
C PHE A 764 13.59 -9.97 -9.37
N VAL A 765 12.92 -10.35 -10.47
CA VAL A 765 13.51 -11.11 -11.58
C VAL A 765 13.72 -10.14 -12.74
N GLY A 766 14.87 -9.46 -12.75
CA GLY A 766 15.10 -8.30 -13.62
C GLY A 766 14.42 -7.05 -13.06
N ASP A 767 13.68 -6.31 -13.89
CA ASP A 767 12.95 -5.09 -13.51
C ASP A 767 11.51 -5.34 -13.03
N ILE A 768 11.08 -6.61 -12.94
CA ILE A 768 9.70 -7.00 -12.60
C ILE A 768 9.70 -7.79 -11.28
N PRO A 769 8.91 -7.38 -10.27
CA PRO A 769 8.70 -8.16 -9.06
C PRO A 769 7.83 -9.39 -9.37
N ASP A 770 8.33 -10.60 -9.09
CA ASP A 770 7.62 -11.87 -9.34
C ASP A 770 7.74 -12.83 -8.15
N MET A 771 6.76 -13.70 -7.98
CA MET A 771 6.75 -14.73 -6.93
C MET A 771 7.65 -15.90 -7.33
N THR A 772 8.87 -15.90 -6.79
CA THR A 772 9.85 -16.96 -7.07
C THR A 772 9.74 -18.09 -6.04
N VAL A 773 9.78 -19.35 -6.49
CA VAL A 773 9.82 -20.49 -5.57
C VAL A 773 11.18 -20.54 -4.89
N THR A 774 11.22 -20.28 -3.58
CA THR A 774 12.46 -20.26 -2.78
C THR A 774 12.63 -21.52 -1.95
N LYS A 775 11.54 -22.15 -1.53
CA LYS A 775 11.58 -23.40 -0.75
C LYS A 775 10.50 -24.36 -1.23
N ARG A 776 10.85 -25.64 -1.32
CA ARG A 776 9.89 -26.75 -1.45
C ARG A 776 10.08 -27.68 -0.27
N ALA A 777 8.99 -27.96 0.42
CA ALA A 777 8.87 -28.94 1.49
C ALA A 777 7.88 -30.03 1.05
N CYS A 778 7.95 -31.19 1.67
CA CYS A 778 7.01 -32.27 1.43
C CYS A 778 5.79 -32.10 2.31
N GLU A 779 4.60 -32.34 1.76
CA GLU A 779 3.37 -32.39 2.56
C GLU A 779 3.24 -33.76 3.25
N TYR A 780 3.03 -33.77 4.56
CA TYR A 780 2.82 -34.98 5.35
C TYR A 780 1.82 -34.71 6.48
N ASN A 781 0.66 -35.39 6.48
CA ASN A 781 -0.44 -35.20 7.44
C ASN A 781 -0.87 -33.73 7.66
N GLY A 782 -0.90 -32.94 6.59
CA GLY A 782 -1.26 -31.52 6.64
C GLY A 782 -0.18 -30.58 7.21
N GLN A 783 1.03 -31.10 7.46
CA GLN A 783 2.21 -30.32 7.87
C GLN A 783 3.31 -30.37 6.80
N CYS A 784 4.13 -29.32 6.74
CA CYS A 784 5.23 -29.24 5.79
C CYS A 784 6.54 -29.72 6.41
N VAL A 785 7.14 -30.74 5.80
CA VAL A 785 8.40 -31.36 6.19
C VAL A 785 9.50 -30.83 5.30
N ASP A 786 10.50 -30.20 5.90
CA ASP A 786 11.58 -29.58 5.14
C ASP A 786 12.44 -30.61 4.41
N LYS A 787 13.09 -30.18 3.32
CA LYS A 787 14.07 -31.00 2.60
C LYS A 787 15.06 -31.61 3.59
N ASP A 788 15.28 -32.91 3.46
CA ASP A 788 16.15 -33.72 4.30
C ASP A 788 15.70 -33.94 5.77
N GLN A 789 14.54 -33.44 6.19
CA GLN A 789 13.97 -33.81 7.48
C GLN A 789 13.36 -35.22 7.45
N ASN A 790 13.50 -35.90 8.59
CA ASN A 790 12.95 -37.22 8.85
C ASN A 790 11.68 -37.08 9.70
N VAL A 791 10.63 -37.80 9.31
CA VAL A 791 9.39 -37.96 10.10
C VAL A 791 9.19 -39.44 10.36
N THR A 792 9.05 -39.80 11.63
CA THR A 792 8.83 -41.18 12.06
C THR A 792 7.37 -41.33 12.51
N GLU A 793 6.63 -42.22 11.83
CA GLU A 793 5.25 -42.55 12.18
C GLU A 793 5.03 -44.05 11.95
N ASN A 794 4.36 -44.73 12.88
CA ASN A 794 4.10 -46.17 12.82
C ASN A 794 5.37 -47.00 12.56
N CYS A 795 6.48 -46.63 13.22
CA CYS A 795 7.80 -47.26 13.06
C CYS A 795 8.35 -47.23 11.63
N GLN A 796 7.91 -46.27 10.81
CA GLN A 796 8.50 -45.95 9.52
C GLN A 796 9.10 -44.56 9.59
N THR A 797 10.40 -44.45 9.33
CA THR A 797 11.04 -43.14 9.15
C THR A 797 11.02 -42.80 7.68
N LYS A 798 10.31 -41.72 7.34
CA LYS A 798 10.23 -41.15 5.99
C LYS A 798 11.05 -39.88 5.94
N LYS A 799 11.77 -39.65 4.84
CA LYS A 799 12.57 -38.45 4.61
C LYS A 799 12.03 -37.68 3.41
N CYS A 800 11.99 -36.36 3.51
CA CYS A 800 11.58 -35.51 2.41
C CYS A 800 12.73 -35.34 1.39
N PHE A 801 12.49 -35.73 0.13
CA PHE A 801 13.41 -35.54 -0.99
C PHE A 801 12.87 -34.49 -1.95
N VAL A 802 13.73 -33.56 -2.37
CA VAL A 802 13.40 -32.53 -3.36
C VAL A 802 14.38 -32.62 -4.53
N GLU A 803 13.91 -33.11 -5.68
CA GLU A 803 14.73 -33.34 -6.87
C GLU A 803 13.94 -32.96 -8.14
N GLY A 804 14.56 -32.25 -9.08
CA GLY A 804 13.92 -31.83 -10.34
C GLY A 804 12.65 -30.96 -10.18
N GLY A 805 12.50 -30.25 -9.07
CA GLY A 805 11.34 -29.39 -8.79
C GLY A 805 10.12 -30.10 -8.16
N LYS A 806 10.22 -31.40 -7.84
CA LYS A 806 9.20 -32.15 -7.10
C LYS A 806 9.69 -32.49 -5.69
N ALA A 807 8.81 -32.37 -4.70
CA ALA A 807 9.06 -32.77 -3.32
C ALA A 807 8.23 -34.03 -3.01
N GLU A 808 8.88 -35.08 -2.49
CA GLU A 808 8.23 -36.36 -2.20
C GLU A 808 8.79 -36.99 -0.90
N MET A 809 7.90 -37.50 -0.04
CA MET A 809 8.30 -38.27 1.13
C MET A 809 8.67 -39.70 0.71
N LYS A 810 9.89 -40.14 1.00
CA LYS A 810 10.31 -41.53 0.76
C LYS A 810 10.65 -42.21 2.08
N VAL A 811 10.21 -43.46 2.25
CA VAL A 811 10.58 -44.29 3.42
C VAL A 811 12.08 -44.58 3.33
N ILE A 812 12.83 -44.24 4.39
CA ILE A 812 14.28 -44.49 4.48
C ILE A 812 14.64 -45.53 5.55
N LEU A 813 13.79 -45.72 6.55
CA LEU A 813 13.97 -46.71 7.61
C LEU A 813 12.61 -47.32 7.96
N THR A 814 12.60 -48.60 8.31
CA THR A 814 11.39 -49.31 8.74
C THR A 814 11.78 -50.22 9.89
N ASP A 815 11.31 -49.88 11.08
CA ASP A 815 11.59 -50.53 12.35
C ASP A 815 10.42 -51.44 12.74
N CYS A 816 10.61 -52.36 13.69
CA CYS A 816 9.54 -53.23 14.14
C CYS A 816 8.71 -52.55 15.24
N ASP A 817 7.39 -52.61 15.13
CA ASP A 817 6.52 -52.24 16.24
C ASP A 817 6.45 -53.38 17.27
N HIS A 818 6.75 -53.08 18.53
CA HIS A 818 6.53 -53.95 19.68
C HIS A 818 5.81 -53.18 20.78
N ASP A 819 4.52 -53.48 20.96
CA ASP A 819 3.62 -52.88 21.96
C ASP A 819 3.63 -51.33 21.97
N GLY A 820 3.65 -50.73 20.77
CA GLY A 820 3.61 -49.28 20.56
C GLY A 820 4.97 -48.59 20.64
N LYS A 821 6.07 -49.34 20.76
CA LYS A 821 7.44 -48.83 20.72
C LYS A 821 8.17 -49.39 19.49
N CYS A 822 8.90 -48.52 18.80
CA CYS A 822 9.71 -48.92 17.66
C CYS A 822 11.03 -49.52 18.13
N VAL A 823 11.31 -50.73 17.67
CA VAL A 823 12.53 -51.49 17.94
C VAL A 823 13.37 -51.50 16.68
N ASP A 824 14.60 -51.00 16.79
CA ASP A 824 15.50 -50.86 15.65
C ASP A 824 15.75 -52.22 14.98
N LYS A 825 15.99 -52.18 13.68
CA LYS A 825 16.39 -53.36 12.91
C LYS A 825 17.62 -54.01 13.58
N ASP A 826 17.53 -55.31 13.84
CA ASP A 826 18.53 -56.13 14.54
C ASP A 826 18.61 -55.96 16.07
N GLU A 827 17.79 -55.11 16.67
CA GLU A 827 17.67 -55.02 18.12
C GLU A 827 16.75 -56.14 18.67
N SER A 828 17.02 -56.58 19.90
CA SER A 828 16.26 -57.64 20.57
C SER A 828 15.66 -57.12 21.86
N VAL A 829 14.35 -57.30 22.01
CA VAL A 829 13.63 -56.99 23.25
C VAL A 829 13.38 -58.28 24.02
N THR A 830 13.69 -58.29 25.31
CA THR A 830 13.41 -59.42 26.19
C THR A 830 12.37 -59.02 27.22
N GLU A 831 11.20 -59.67 27.16
CA GLU A 831 10.11 -59.49 28.12
C GLU A 831 9.56 -60.84 28.53
N ASN A 832 9.20 -61.00 29.80
CA ASN A 832 8.65 -62.25 30.35
C ASN A 832 9.48 -63.51 30.01
N CYS A 833 10.81 -63.39 30.09
CA CYS A 833 11.76 -64.46 29.75
C CYS A 833 11.67 -64.95 28.29
N GLN A 834 11.15 -64.11 27.39
CA GLN A 834 11.13 -64.32 25.94
C GLN A 834 11.89 -63.20 25.25
N THR A 835 12.91 -63.53 24.46
CA THR A 835 13.63 -62.57 23.63
C THR A 835 13.07 -62.63 22.21
N LYS A 836 12.64 -61.49 21.69
CA LYS A 836 12.21 -61.30 20.30
C LYS A 836 13.16 -60.32 19.62
N LYS A 837 13.63 -60.65 18.41
CA LYS A 837 14.52 -59.81 17.59
C LYS A 837 13.75 -59.22 16.40
N CYS A 838 13.95 -57.93 16.13
CA CYS A 838 13.39 -57.31 14.93
C CYS A 838 14.15 -57.78 13.67
N CYS A 839 13.45 -58.39 12.71
CA CYS A 839 14.03 -58.91 11.47
C CYS A 839 13.15 -58.56 10.25
N LEU A 840 13.76 -58.41 9.08
CA LEU A 840 13.03 -58.19 7.82
C LEU A 840 12.65 -59.53 7.19
N GLU A 841 11.36 -59.81 7.05
CA GLU A 841 10.83 -61.03 6.43
C GLU A 841 9.97 -60.63 5.22
N GLY A 842 10.45 -60.90 4.00
CA GLY A 842 9.79 -60.46 2.77
C GLY A 842 9.79 -58.93 2.56
N GLY A 843 10.72 -58.21 3.18
CA GLY A 843 10.79 -56.74 3.13
C GLY A 843 9.94 -56.01 4.18
N ILE A 844 9.22 -56.74 5.04
CA ILE A 844 8.41 -56.20 6.12
C ILE A 844 9.12 -56.47 7.45
N PRO A 845 9.37 -55.46 8.31
CA PRO A 845 9.93 -55.68 9.64
C PRO A 845 8.94 -56.41 10.53
N LYS A 846 9.36 -57.52 11.14
CA LYS A 846 8.58 -58.30 12.09
C LYS A 846 9.42 -58.71 13.29
N MET A 847 8.82 -58.70 14.48
CA MET A 847 9.43 -59.26 15.68
C MET A 847 9.41 -60.79 15.63
N LYS A 848 10.58 -61.42 15.66
CA LYS A 848 10.74 -62.87 15.63
C LYS A 848 11.24 -63.37 16.98
N LEU A 849 10.57 -64.35 17.57
CA LEU A 849 11.01 -64.99 18.81
C LEU A 849 12.35 -65.70 18.58
N THR A 850 13.39 -65.33 19.33
CA THR A 850 14.74 -65.89 19.21
C THR A 850 15.15 -66.70 20.43
N LYS A 851 14.57 -66.44 21.60
CA LYS A 851 14.89 -67.17 22.84
C LYS A 851 13.66 -67.27 23.75
N THR A 852 13.47 -68.44 24.36
CA THR A 852 12.47 -68.66 25.43
C THR A 852 13.20 -69.22 26.65
N GLU A 853 12.81 -68.81 27.86
CA GLU A 853 13.32 -69.30 29.15
C GLU A 853 12.14 -69.52 30.13
N CYS A 854 12.30 -70.35 31.17
CA CYS A 854 11.26 -70.49 32.21
C CYS A 854 11.29 -69.30 33.17
N SER A 855 10.14 -68.65 33.38
CA SER A 855 9.98 -67.60 34.39
C SER A 855 9.54 -68.20 35.73
N TYR A 856 10.31 -67.95 36.80
CA TYR A 856 9.96 -68.35 38.16
C TYR A 856 10.44 -67.32 39.18
N ASN A 857 9.53 -66.76 39.99
CA ASN A 857 9.80 -65.68 40.96
C ASN A 857 10.67 -64.54 40.37
N ASP A 858 10.24 -64.00 39.23
CA ASP A 858 10.88 -62.91 38.48
C ASP A 858 12.32 -63.19 38.00
N LYS A 859 12.74 -64.45 37.98
CA LYS A 859 14.03 -64.89 37.41
C LYS A 859 13.81 -65.82 36.22
N CYS A 860 14.62 -65.63 35.19
CA CYS A 860 14.64 -66.46 33.99
C CYS A 860 15.65 -67.60 34.14
N TYR A 861 15.17 -68.83 33.95
CA TYR A 861 15.97 -70.04 34.00
C TYR A 861 16.03 -70.64 32.60
N GLY A 862 17.25 -70.77 32.06
CA GLY A 862 17.49 -71.47 30.79
C GLY A 862 17.14 -72.95 30.88
N ASP A 863 17.05 -73.60 29.71
CA ASP A 863 16.69 -75.02 29.61
C ASP A 863 17.57 -75.91 30.50
N GLN A 864 16.95 -76.89 31.15
CA GLN A 864 17.54 -77.84 32.11
C GLN A 864 18.15 -77.24 33.38
N LYS A 865 18.04 -75.94 33.63
CA LYS A 865 18.55 -75.33 34.85
C LYS A 865 17.65 -75.71 36.04
N THR A 866 18.27 -76.15 37.14
CA THR A 866 17.55 -76.53 38.37
C THR A 866 17.78 -75.52 39.50
N TRP A 867 16.77 -75.30 40.34
CA TRP A 867 16.84 -74.46 41.55
C TRP A 867 16.02 -75.08 42.69
N THR A 868 16.08 -74.52 43.89
CA THR A 868 15.32 -75.00 45.06
C THR A 868 14.32 -73.95 45.51
N ASP A 869 13.11 -74.38 45.85
CA ASP A 869 12.08 -73.56 46.48
C ASP A 869 11.54 -74.29 47.72
N GLY A 870 11.89 -73.81 48.92
CA GLY A 870 11.65 -74.52 50.18
C GLY A 870 12.33 -75.90 50.21
N CYS A 871 11.58 -76.94 50.60
CA CYS A 871 12.05 -78.33 50.57
C CYS A 871 11.83 -79.02 49.21
N LYS A 872 11.58 -78.26 48.13
CA LYS A 872 11.38 -78.76 46.77
C LYS A 872 12.53 -78.37 45.85
N LYS A 873 12.89 -79.27 44.93
CA LYS A 873 13.85 -79.00 43.85
C LYS A 873 13.09 -78.84 42.53
N MET A 874 13.28 -77.75 41.81
CA MET A 874 12.61 -77.40 40.56
C MET A 874 13.58 -77.42 39.37
N ALA A 875 13.07 -77.63 38.16
CA ALA A 875 13.84 -77.67 36.90
C ALA A 875 13.09 -77.02 35.74
N CYS A 876 13.78 -76.22 34.91
CA CYS A 876 13.22 -75.69 33.66
C CYS A 876 13.36 -76.70 32.52
N SER A 877 12.33 -76.85 31.69
CA SER A 877 12.33 -77.70 30.50
C SER A 877 11.63 -76.99 29.35
N ILE A 878 12.34 -76.80 28.24
CA ILE A 878 11.84 -76.08 27.05
C ILE A 878 11.62 -77.07 25.91
N LYS A 879 10.40 -77.12 25.37
CA LYS A 879 10.04 -77.98 24.23
C LYS A 879 9.10 -77.23 23.30
N ASP A 880 9.39 -77.21 22.00
CA ASP A 880 8.60 -76.51 20.98
C ASP A 880 8.30 -75.03 21.31
N ASN A 881 9.31 -74.31 21.78
CA ASN A 881 9.24 -72.91 22.26
C ASN A 881 8.31 -72.66 23.47
N ALA A 882 7.81 -73.71 24.13
CA ALA A 882 7.10 -73.61 25.41
C ALA A 882 8.04 -73.97 26.56
N ALA A 883 8.17 -73.07 27.53
CA ALA A 883 8.97 -73.28 28.74
C ALA A 883 8.08 -73.78 29.89
N ILE A 884 8.41 -74.92 30.46
CA ILE A 884 7.65 -75.58 31.53
C ILE A 884 8.57 -75.85 32.72
N ILE A 885 8.08 -75.60 33.93
CA ILE A 885 8.79 -75.88 35.18
C ILE A 885 8.32 -77.23 35.73
N LYS A 886 9.26 -78.09 36.12
CA LYS A 886 8.99 -79.41 36.71
C LYS A 886 9.58 -79.53 38.11
N GLU A 887 8.87 -80.20 39.01
CA GLU A 887 9.37 -80.58 40.34
C GLU A 887 10.20 -81.86 40.22
N ALA A 888 11.42 -81.84 40.76
CA ALA A 888 12.42 -82.89 40.65
C ALA A 888 12.61 -83.70 41.95
N ASP A 889 12.35 -83.13 43.14
CA ASP A 889 12.44 -83.82 44.46
C ASP A 889 11.75 -83.05 45.61
N ALA A 890 11.29 -83.71 46.70
CA ALA A 890 10.55 -83.11 47.84
C ALA A 890 10.73 -83.82 49.21
N GLY A 891 10.55 -83.10 50.34
CA GLY A 891 10.56 -83.62 51.73
C GLY A 891 9.57 -82.91 52.70
N CYS A 892 9.39 -83.40 53.94
CA CYS A 892 8.49 -82.76 54.93
C CYS A 892 9.17 -81.56 55.61
N ASP A 893 8.53 -80.40 55.63
CA ASP A 893 8.98 -79.27 56.45
C ASP A 893 8.33 -79.33 57.84
N THR A 894 9.16 -79.46 58.89
CA THR A 894 8.70 -79.35 60.27
C THR A 894 9.51 -78.29 61.01
N GLY A 895 8.97 -77.07 61.06
CA GLY A 895 9.57 -75.96 61.81
C GLY A 895 10.87 -75.43 61.21
N GLY A 896 11.02 -75.46 59.88
CA GLY A 896 12.18 -74.91 59.16
C GLY A 896 13.32 -75.91 58.95
N LYS A 897 13.10 -77.20 59.20
CA LYS A 897 14.03 -78.29 58.86
C LYS A 897 13.33 -79.28 57.93
N CYS A 898 13.91 -79.48 56.75
CA CYS A 898 13.45 -80.51 55.81
C CYS A 898 13.83 -81.89 56.34
N ARG A 899 12.83 -82.70 56.69
CA ARG A 899 12.97 -84.10 57.11
C ARG A 899 12.76 -85.00 55.89
N ALA A 900 13.61 -86.02 55.77
CA ALA A 900 13.46 -87.00 54.70
C ALA A 900 12.25 -87.89 54.96
N PHE A 901 11.74 -88.53 53.91
CA PHE A 901 10.70 -89.55 54.06
C PHE A 901 11.17 -90.65 55.03
N ASP A 902 10.24 -91.12 55.86
CA ASP A 902 10.40 -92.12 56.93
C ASP A 902 11.13 -91.71 58.22
N GLU A 903 11.59 -90.47 58.34
CA GLU A 903 12.23 -89.98 59.56
C GLU A 903 11.21 -89.84 60.74
N LYS A 904 11.55 -90.35 61.94
CA LYS A 904 10.71 -90.31 63.17
C LYS A 904 11.27 -89.38 64.25
N TRP A 905 10.42 -88.68 64.99
CA TRP A 905 10.80 -87.82 66.14
C TRP A 905 9.70 -87.71 67.21
N THR A 906 10.06 -87.44 68.46
CA THR A 906 9.12 -87.33 69.60
C THR A 906 9.06 -85.91 70.16
N GLN A 907 7.86 -85.41 70.42
CA GLN A 907 7.61 -84.10 71.02
C GLN A 907 6.35 -84.16 71.92
N ASN A 908 6.44 -83.64 73.16
CA ASN A 908 5.32 -83.56 74.12
C ASN A 908 4.59 -84.91 74.39
N CYS A 909 5.36 -85.98 74.67
CA CYS A 909 4.83 -87.34 74.85
C CYS A 909 4.11 -87.92 73.62
N VAL A 910 4.31 -87.33 72.42
CA VAL A 910 3.76 -87.81 71.14
C VAL A 910 4.90 -88.05 70.14
N THR A 911 4.99 -89.25 69.57
CA THR A 911 5.96 -89.59 68.52
C THR A 911 5.33 -89.42 67.14
N LYS A 912 6.08 -88.87 66.17
CA LYS A 912 5.65 -88.50 64.81
C LYS A 912 6.61 -89.04 63.74
N LYS A 913 6.15 -89.17 62.49
CA LYS A 913 6.92 -89.65 61.31
C LYS A 913 6.57 -88.85 60.04
N CYS A 914 7.54 -88.58 59.17
CA CYS A 914 7.29 -88.05 57.81
C CYS A 914 6.95 -89.20 56.85
N VAL A 915 5.82 -89.11 56.14
CA VAL A 915 5.36 -90.11 55.17
C VAL A 915 4.96 -89.45 53.86
N LYS A 916 5.09 -90.20 52.75
CA LYS A 916 4.64 -89.78 51.43
C LYS A 916 3.18 -90.19 51.22
N ASP A 917 2.31 -89.21 50.97
CA ASP A 917 0.89 -89.40 50.70
C ASP A 917 0.57 -88.79 49.31
N GLY A 918 0.61 -89.63 48.28
CA GLY A 918 0.59 -89.19 46.87
C GLY A 918 1.83 -88.36 46.51
N ASP A 919 1.61 -87.16 45.94
CA ASP A 919 2.66 -86.19 45.59
C ASP A 919 3.02 -85.23 46.74
N MET A 920 2.45 -85.44 47.95
CA MET A 920 2.70 -84.59 49.11
C MET A 920 3.43 -85.34 50.23
N ALA A 921 4.32 -84.62 50.92
CA ALA A 921 4.99 -85.10 52.12
C ALA A 921 4.21 -84.63 53.36
N LYS A 922 3.80 -85.55 54.24
CA LYS A 922 2.97 -85.24 55.43
C LYS A 922 3.52 -85.86 56.70
N GLU A 923 3.34 -85.15 57.81
CA GLU A 923 3.63 -85.62 59.16
C GLU A 923 2.44 -86.41 59.75
N VAL A 924 2.70 -87.59 60.33
CA VAL A 924 1.69 -88.43 61.00
C VAL A 924 2.14 -88.82 62.42
N VAL A 925 1.17 -88.98 63.34
CA VAL A 925 1.42 -89.41 64.72
C VAL A 925 1.59 -90.93 64.79
N ASP A 926 2.72 -91.37 65.36
CA ASP A 926 3.14 -92.76 65.55
C ASP A 926 2.67 -93.31 66.92
N SER A 927 2.67 -92.51 68.01
CA SER A 927 2.18 -92.93 69.35
C SER A 927 1.94 -91.74 70.33
N ALA A 928 1.10 -91.91 71.37
CA ALA A 928 0.77 -90.87 72.38
C ALA A 928 0.57 -91.40 73.83
N GLU A 929 1.00 -90.62 74.85
CA GLU A 929 0.89 -90.92 76.30
C GLU A 929 0.30 -89.74 77.10
N CYS A 930 -0.31 -89.94 78.30
CA CYS A 930 -0.92 -88.84 79.08
C CYS A 930 0.12 -88.07 79.89
N GLN A 931 0.20 -86.75 79.73
CA GLN A 931 1.13 -85.94 80.51
C GLN A 931 0.48 -85.50 81.83
N HIS A 932 1.08 -85.85 82.98
CA HIS A 932 0.69 -85.33 84.30
C HIS A 932 1.93 -84.94 85.12
N ASN A 933 1.96 -83.69 85.62
CA ASN A 933 3.07 -83.09 86.37
C ASN A 933 4.46 -83.36 85.76
N GLY A 934 4.59 -83.17 84.44
CA GLY A 934 5.87 -83.30 83.73
C GLY A 934 6.31 -84.74 83.40
N THR A 935 5.54 -85.76 83.78
CA THR A 935 5.83 -87.17 83.43
C THR A 935 4.77 -87.74 82.50
N CYS A 936 5.19 -88.53 81.52
CA CYS A 936 4.26 -89.25 80.63
C CYS A 936 3.78 -90.53 81.32
N LYS A 937 2.46 -90.65 81.49
CA LYS A 937 1.77 -91.81 82.06
C LYS A 937 1.22 -92.65 80.92
N ARG A 938 1.49 -93.95 80.99
CA ARG A 938 1.05 -94.90 79.96
C ARG A 938 -0.44 -95.18 80.07
N HIS A 939 -1.04 -95.57 78.96
CA HIS A 939 -2.44 -96.00 78.91
C HIS A 939 -2.75 -97.03 80.01
N GLY A 940 -3.81 -96.76 80.81
CA GLY A 940 -4.27 -97.59 81.92
C GLY A 940 -3.66 -97.28 83.29
N GLN A 941 -2.60 -96.48 83.38
CA GLN A 941 -1.90 -96.18 84.64
C GLN A 941 -2.78 -95.33 85.59
N ARG A 942 -2.88 -95.71 86.87
CA ARG A 942 -3.67 -95.02 87.93
C ARG A 942 -2.77 -94.31 88.95
N TRP A 943 -3.20 -93.17 89.49
CA TRP A 943 -2.53 -92.44 90.57
C TRP A 943 -3.53 -91.63 91.42
N LYS A 944 -3.12 -91.11 92.59
CA LYS A 944 -3.91 -90.18 93.42
C LYS A 944 -3.25 -88.81 93.43
N ASP A 945 -4.05 -87.75 93.49
CA ASP A 945 -3.61 -86.37 93.66
C ASP A 945 -4.62 -85.65 94.59
N GLY A 946 -4.16 -85.23 95.77
CA GLY A 946 -5.02 -84.81 96.88
C GLY A 946 -6.02 -85.91 97.29
N CYS A 947 -7.27 -85.53 97.54
CA CYS A 947 -8.35 -86.46 97.88
C CYS A 947 -9.11 -87.01 96.66
N SER A 948 -8.49 -86.88 95.47
CA SER A 948 -8.99 -87.39 94.19
C SER A 948 -8.08 -88.50 93.63
N ALA A 949 -8.66 -89.48 92.94
CA ALA A 949 -7.92 -90.53 92.22
C ALA A 949 -8.11 -90.40 90.69
N TYR A 950 -7.09 -90.73 89.89
CA TYR A 950 -7.05 -90.57 88.44
C TYR A 950 -6.49 -91.78 87.69
N ARG A 951 -6.79 -91.91 86.39
CA ARG A 951 -6.24 -92.90 85.44
C ARG A 951 -5.95 -92.28 84.06
N CYS A 952 -4.87 -92.67 83.40
CA CYS A 952 -4.61 -92.32 82.00
C CYS A 952 -5.37 -93.23 81.03
N GLU A 953 -6.04 -92.66 80.04
CA GLU A 953 -6.77 -93.37 78.98
C GLU A 953 -6.43 -92.75 77.62
N VAL A 954 -6.24 -93.57 76.59
CA VAL A 954 -5.73 -93.17 75.26
C VAL A 954 -6.65 -93.79 74.24
N ASN A 955 -7.39 -92.97 73.51
CA ASN A 955 -8.30 -93.40 72.44
C ASN A 955 -8.00 -92.58 71.19
N ASN A 956 -7.85 -93.24 70.03
CA ASN A 956 -7.51 -92.61 68.74
C ASN A 956 -6.30 -91.65 68.82
N ASN A 957 -5.20 -92.10 69.43
CA ASN A 957 -3.97 -91.33 69.63
C ASN A 957 -4.15 -90.02 70.44
N VAL A 958 -5.25 -89.88 71.19
CA VAL A 958 -5.47 -88.79 72.14
C VAL A 958 -5.47 -89.35 73.56
N ALA A 959 -4.51 -88.88 74.37
CA ALA A 959 -4.33 -89.30 75.75
C ALA A 959 -5.03 -88.33 76.73
N LYS A 960 -5.88 -88.84 77.63
CA LYS A 960 -6.69 -88.09 78.61
C LYS A 960 -6.57 -88.69 80.02
N ILE A 961 -6.60 -87.82 81.02
CA ILE A 961 -6.64 -88.18 82.44
C ILE A 961 -8.10 -88.23 82.90
N MET A 962 -8.52 -89.36 83.49
CA MET A 962 -9.90 -89.62 83.95
C MET A 962 -9.95 -89.65 85.49
N PRO A 963 -10.74 -88.79 86.16
CA PRO A 963 -10.96 -88.87 87.60
C PRO A 963 -11.82 -90.09 87.97
N MET A 964 -11.59 -90.68 89.14
CA MET A 964 -12.21 -91.92 89.60
C MET A 964 -13.14 -91.74 90.83
N PHE A 965 -12.85 -90.83 91.77
CA PHE A 965 -13.73 -90.46 92.92
C PHE A 965 -13.22 -89.21 93.68
N GLU A 966 -14.11 -88.46 94.36
CA GLU A 966 -13.85 -87.26 95.20
C GLU A 966 -14.52 -87.39 96.60
N GLY A 967 -13.78 -87.21 97.71
CA GLY A 967 -14.31 -87.17 99.10
C GLY A 967 -14.43 -85.74 99.67
N CYS A 968 -15.10 -85.54 100.83
CA CYS A 968 -15.21 -84.21 101.45
C CYS A 968 -14.03 -83.89 102.36
N GLU A 969 -13.48 -82.69 102.26
CA GLU A 969 -12.43 -82.21 103.16
C GLU A 969 -13.04 -81.57 104.42
N GLY A 970 -12.91 -82.22 105.57
CA GLY A 970 -13.38 -81.73 106.88
C GLY A 970 -12.49 -80.62 107.45
N ALA A 971 -12.78 -80.16 108.67
CA ALA A 971 -11.90 -79.20 109.33
C ALA A 971 -10.47 -79.76 109.45
N TYR A 972 -9.47 -78.90 109.22
CA TYR A 972 -8.03 -79.23 109.23
C TYR A 972 -7.53 -80.08 108.05
N GLY A 973 -8.28 -80.16 106.95
CA GLY A 973 -7.80 -80.75 105.70
C GLY A 973 -7.80 -82.28 105.66
N ILE A 974 -8.52 -82.91 106.58
CA ILE A 974 -8.68 -84.37 106.64
C ILE A 974 -9.85 -84.75 105.74
N CYS A 975 -9.61 -85.66 104.81
CA CYS A 975 -10.64 -86.10 103.88
C CYS A 975 -11.49 -87.22 104.46
N HIS A 976 -12.79 -86.98 104.44
CA HIS A 976 -13.86 -87.86 104.85
C HIS A 976 -14.54 -88.42 103.62
N ASP A 977 -14.79 -89.72 103.66
CA ASP A 977 -15.51 -90.39 102.58
C ASP A 977 -17.01 -90.06 102.68
N ILE A 978 -17.70 -90.13 101.54
CA ILE A 978 -19.16 -89.92 101.47
C ILE A 978 -19.87 -90.92 102.41
N GLY A 979 -20.70 -90.40 103.31
CA GLY A 979 -21.42 -91.13 104.37
C GLY A 979 -20.87 -90.89 105.78
N ASP A 980 -19.68 -90.32 105.92
CA ASP A 980 -19.12 -89.98 107.23
C ASP A 980 -19.92 -88.84 107.87
N SER A 981 -20.37 -89.02 109.12
CA SER A 981 -21.12 -88.02 109.90
C SER A 981 -20.51 -87.74 111.28
N ARG A 982 -20.90 -86.61 111.89
CA ARG A 982 -20.44 -86.08 113.20
C ARG A 982 -18.99 -85.62 113.25
N PHE A 983 -18.41 -85.20 112.12
CA PHE A 983 -17.13 -84.48 112.13
C PHE A 983 -17.36 -82.97 112.21
N ARG A 984 -16.36 -82.26 112.73
CA ARG A 984 -16.43 -80.80 112.82
C ARG A 984 -16.11 -80.17 111.47
N TYR A 985 -16.90 -79.19 111.08
CA TYR A 985 -16.60 -78.33 109.95
C TYR A 985 -16.77 -76.86 110.35
N THR A 986 -15.93 -75.99 109.81
CA THR A 986 -15.94 -74.57 110.13
C THR A 986 -16.56 -73.82 108.97
N ILE A 987 -17.72 -73.18 109.18
CA ILE A 987 -18.40 -72.33 108.20
C ILE A 987 -18.39 -70.92 108.76
N ASP A 988 -17.89 -69.95 107.98
CA ASP A 988 -17.77 -68.54 108.35
C ASP A 988 -17.08 -68.30 109.72
N GLY A 989 -16.09 -69.13 110.04
CA GLY A 989 -15.33 -69.07 111.29
C GLY A 989 -16.02 -69.71 112.51
N ILE A 990 -17.25 -70.19 112.37
CA ILE A 990 -18.01 -70.87 113.42
C ILE A 990 -17.86 -72.38 113.24
N GLN A 991 -17.41 -73.09 114.28
CA GLN A 991 -17.32 -74.55 114.24
C GLN A 991 -18.69 -75.19 114.49
N TYR A 992 -19.17 -75.94 113.50
CA TYR A 992 -20.31 -76.82 113.62
C TYR A 992 -19.79 -78.22 113.95
N PRO A 993 -20.10 -78.78 115.13
CA PRO A 993 -19.50 -80.04 115.55
C PRO A 993 -20.14 -81.28 114.91
N ASP A 994 -21.35 -81.17 114.38
CA ASP A 994 -22.10 -82.28 113.79
C ASP A 994 -22.35 -82.04 112.29
N CYS A 995 -21.37 -82.42 111.47
CA CYS A 995 -21.47 -82.39 110.01
C CYS A 995 -21.34 -83.77 109.39
N GLU A 996 -21.95 -83.94 108.22
CA GLU A 996 -21.90 -85.17 107.42
C GLU A 996 -21.47 -84.87 105.99
N CYS A 997 -20.55 -85.68 105.47
CA CYS A 997 -20.18 -85.67 104.06
C CYS A 997 -21.21 -86.51 103.30
N VAL A 998 -22.06 -85.88 102.50
CA VAL A 998 -23.09 -86.55 101.72
C VAL A 998 -22.83 -86.37 100.23
N GLU A 999 -23.23 -87.35 99.43
CA GLU A 999 -23.22 -87.23 97.99
C GLU A 999 -24.48 -86.50 97.54
N GLU A 1000 -24.30 -85.34 96.94
CA GLU A 1000 -25.40 -84.57 96.37
C GLU A 1000 -25.02 -84.13 94.96
N SER A 1001 -25.67 -84.70 93.95
CA SER A 1001 -25.40 -84.47 92.53
C SER A 1001 -23.99 -84.90 92.06
N GLN A 1002 -23.55 -86.12 92.41
CA GLN A 1002 -22.24 -86.70 92.05
C GLN A 1002 -21.02 -85.91 92.56
N LYS A 1003 -21.22 -85.07 93.59
CA LYS A 1003 -20.14 -84.39 94.31
C LYS A 1003 -20.34 -84.56 95.81
N ALA A 1004 -19.23 -84.78 96.51
CA ALA A 1004 -19.21 -84.85 97.96
C ALA A 1004 -19.42 -83.45 98.53
N LYS A 1005 -20.46 -83.26 99.36
CA LYS A 1005 -20.77 -82.00 100.04
C LYS A 1005 -20.92 -82.21 101.54
N ILE A 1006 -20.57 -81.21 102.32
CA ILE A 1006 -20.69 -81.26 103.78
C ILE A 1006 -22.01 -80.59 104.20
N LYS A 1007 -22.87 -81.30 104.92
CA LYS A 1007 -24.09 -80.79 105.55
C LYS A 1007 -23.91 -80.76 107.08
N CYS A 1008 -24.05 -79.59 107.69
CA CYS A 1008 -23.86 -79.39 109.12
C CYS A 1008 -25.19 -79.10 109.83
N LYS A 1009 -25.51 -79.84 110.90
CA LYS A 1009 -26.78 -79.70 111.62
C LYS A 1009 -26.82 -78.37 112.39
N GLY A 1010 -27.86 -77.56 112.16
CA GLY A 1010 -28.02 -76.23 112.77
C GLY A 1010 -27.57 -75.07 111.88
N TYR A 1011 -27.02 -75.35 110.70
CA TYR A 1011 -26.83 -74.40 109.59
C TYR A 1011 -27.77 -74.83 108.45
N PRO A 1012 -28.58 -73.91 107.87
CA PRO A 1012 -29.51 -74.25 106.79
C PRO A 1012 -28.83 -74.82 105.55
#